data_AF-A0A7C7QX99-F1
#
_entry.id   AF-A0A7C7QX99-F1
#
_cell.length_a   1.000
_cell.length_b   1.000
_cell.length_c   1.000
_cell.angle_alpha   90.00
_cell.angle_beta   90.00
_cell.angle_gamma   90.00
#
_symmetry.space_group_name_H-M   'P 1'
#
loop_
_entity.id
_entity.type
_entity.pdbx_description
1 polymer ?
#
loop_
_entity_poly.entity_id
_entity_poly.type
_entity_poly.pdbx_seq_one_letter_code
_entity_poly.pdbx_strand_id
1 'polypeptide(L)'
;MRSASRVDGRGKSPPSPPGAMALWALVLAALCVAGCQRTSSPRGPGSEKLGAARDADRFSMAVDTFFRAEEFETGEMLARSMDRLDQWIRRQKPLPHWKLDPMVARWAEPIGGLAKPIEEAANQLAEPVAVLELKDLVTRCQQLADAIQGSAQQLEGLRKRPDFDHIDRLAARLRGMVEQLGGSPRMRGQAVIDFLSRKIEEVRKQKEEQQRDEVRQLMALADRLADGAEMRSFIDLDTVDGRLGQLLSDLDDCSDQLKRIAAKRPALRRLVDELRRIEDQLQEGRKRRDVARLTAGLERLRAFAGAQKLDRHARRDDPQSLKALARQLSEPWPSLQAAVHGAEQLADRLGLGQLLLLAAHLQRIDQFRTRLGADLQELADSGSPDVWHRRLAESAAQAGALHRQVLGLVRPLEYLARLDELSFWKTDGFALQEAIWLRNVSRWAVGDEREVVSQAVRLFDWIVRNIQLDGEAPPDDHTERIMQRPWETLLLGHGTAEERAWVFVLLARQQGIDAVQLALPHPDGRLVPWAVGVLDGTEIYLFDPALGLPIPAPGGVELSPSGELRIRPATLSQVLEDDNVLRQLDLDRDNAYPVSAAQLHRVVALLEASPAYASRRMAMIERRLAGQKRVILTCHPAAQADRLRRCPQVAEIRLWGRPYQALLQNIRLGVARARWLETATRPFRTAIGGTAPLGRGRVLHLKGRFHESPSASEFYQQARIPNRELNHPEFDRQLRQICVEAKQHASYWLGLVAMEQRNYRSALDYLLNRVLRETPNGPWTHGAYYNAGRACEASGKSQQAIEYYFLDNLAPGYHGNLLRARWLASLASVAQPPTTAAGASEGEKPTPTTRKPSQEPILPGLKAPGRSEEPEIILPGLDFDTAEEPGPPSR
;
A
#
# COMPACT_ATOMS: atom_id res chain seq x y z
N MET A 1 13.54 -56.62 -4.51
CA MET A 1 13.49 -58.10 -4.56
C MET A 1 12.97 -58.61 -3.21
N ARG A 2 11.83 -59.35 -3.24
CA ARG A 2 11.30 -60.43 -2.36
C ARG A 2 11.72 -60.44 -0.87
N SER A 3 10.90 -60.67 0.15
CA SER A 3 9.61 -61.40 0.36
C SER A 3 9.17 -61.14 1.83
N ALA A 4 7.94 -60.75 2.16
CA ALA A 4 6.74 -61.58 2.43
C ALA A 4 6.88 -62.70 3.48
N SER A 5 6.18 -62.57 4.62
CA SER A 5 5.34 -63.64 5.20
C SER A 5 4.35 -63.12 6.27
N ARG A 6 3.09 -63.55 6.10
CA ARG A 6 1.95 -63.48 7.04
C ARG A 6 1.92 -64.77 7.86
N VAL A 7 1.48 -64.72 9.12
CA VAL A 7 0.77 -65.83 9.79
C VAL A 7 -0.29 -65.27 10.74
N ASP A 8 -1.51 -65.81 10.62
CA ASP A 8 -2.71 -65.60 11.45
C ASP A 8 -2.64 -66.31 12.81
N GLY A 9 -3.41 -65.83 13.78
CA GLY A 9 -3.71 -66.57 15.01
C GLY A 9 -4.88 -65.99 15.80
N ARG A 10 -6.09 -66.56 15.60
CA ARG A 10 -7.27 -66.32 16.45
C ARG A 10 -7.09 -67.05 17.79
N GLY A 11 -7.37 -66.37 18.90
CA GLY A 11 -7.49 -66.97 20.24
C GLY A 11 -8.54 -66.21 21.08
N LYS A 12 -9.52 -66.96 21.60
CA LYS A 12 -10.73 -66.50 22.31
C LYS A 12 -10.44 -65.89 23.69
N SER A 13 -11.28 -64.94 24.10
CA SER A 13 -11.33 -64.31 25.43
C SER A 13 -11.96 -65.20 26.51
N PRO A 14 -11.64 -64.94 27.80
CA PRO A 14 -12.64 -65.03 28.89
C PRO A 14 -12.70 -63.74 29.75
N PRO A 15 -13.76 -63.54 30.55
CA PRO A 15 -14.19 -62.24 31.07
C PRO A 15 -13.54 -61.88 32.41
N SER A 16 -13.39 -60.58 32.68
CA SER A 16 -12.94 -60.06 33.99
C SER A 16 -13.68 -58.73 34.34
N PRO A 17 -13.80 -58.40 35.64
CA PRO A 17 -14.99 -57.81 36.25
C PRO A 17 -15.06 -56.27 36.22
N PRO A 18 -16.24 -55.65 36.45
CA PRO A 18 -16.42 -54.21 36.41
C PRO A 18 -15.85 -53.58 37.68
N GLY A 19 -14.72 -52.89 37.58
CA GLY A 19 -14.16 -52.16 38.72
C GLY A 19 -12.78 -51.52 38.54
N ALA A 20 -12.02 -51.88 37.49
CA ALA A 20 -10.64 -51.42 37.35
C ALA A 20 -10.43 -50.19 36.42
N MET A 21 -11.45 -49.73 35.68
CA MET A 21 -11.33 -48.55 34.80
C MET A 21 -11.56 -47.20 35.50
N ALA A 22 -12.21 -47.17 36.66
CA ALA A 22 -12.45 -45.91 37.39
C ALA A 22 -11.19 -45.39 38.10
N LEU A 23 -10.27 -46.28 38.53
CA LEU A 23 -9.04 -45.88 39.23
C LEU A 23 -7.93 -45.44 38.26
N TRP A 24 -7.89 -45.96 37.03
CA TRP A 24 -6.95 -45.51 35.99
C TRP A 24 -7.37 -44.20 35.33
N ALA A 25 -8.68 -43.91 35.24
CA ALA A 25 -9.18 -42.62 34.74
C ALA A 25 -8.92 -41.46 35.71
N LEU A 26 -8.98 -41.69 37.03
CA LEU A 26 -8.68 -40.69 38.05
C LEU A 26 -7.18 -40.34 38.15
N VAL A 27 -6.27 -41.30 37.88
CA VAL A 27 -4.83 -41.04 37.84
C VAL A 27 -4.40 -40.32 36.55
N LEU A 28 -5.09 -40.56 35.42
CA LEU A 28 -4.87 -39.81 34.17
C LEU A 28 -5.47 -38.39 34.20
N ALA A 29 -6.57 -38.18 34.93
CA ALA A 29 -7.18 -36.85 35.09
C ALA A 29 -6.40 -35.93 36.05
N ALA A 30 -5.74 -36.50 37.09
CA ALA A 30 -4.90 -35.72 38.01
C ALA A 30 -3.56 -35.25 37.38
N LEU A 31 -3.13 -35.83 36.26
CA LEU A 31 -1.90 -35.44 35.55
C LEU A 31 -2.12 -34.32 34.50
N CYS A 32 -3.37 -33.90 34.23
CA CYS A 32 -3.68 -32.94 33.17
C CYS A 32 -4.09 -31.53 33.62
N VAL A 33 -4.19 -31.24 34.93
CA VAL A 33 -4.68 -29.91 35.42
C VAL A 33 -3.71 -29.17 36.35
N ALA A 34 -2.58 -29.77 36.78
CA ALA A 34 -1.54 -29.03 37.48
C ALA A 34 -0.47 -28.54 36.50
N GLY A 35 -0.33 -27.22 36.37
CA GLY A 35 0.84 -26.62 35.76
C GLY A 35 2.11 -27.03 36.52
N CYS A 36 2.84 -28.00 35.97
CA CYS A 36 4.26 -28.14 36.23
C CYS A 36 4.99 -27.52 35.05
N GLN A 37 5.71 -26.43 35.36
CA GLN A 37 6.88 -25.99 34.63
C GLN A 37 7.57 -27.22 34.02
N ARG A 38 7.71 -27.25 32.69
CA ARG A 38 8.72 -28.11 32.09
C ARG A 38 10.04 -27.60 32.65
N THR A 39 10.50 -28.22 33.74
CA THR A 39 11.92 -28.40 33.97
C THR A 39 12.44 -28.93 32.64
N SER A 40 13.19 -28.10 31.94
CA SER A 40 13.92 -28.49 30.76
C SER A 40 14.74 -29.71 31.16
N SER A 41 14.32 -30.92 30.77
CA SER A 41 15.25 -32.03 30.62
C SER A 41 16.43 -31.46 29.82
N PRO A 42 17.68 -31.66 30.26
CA PRO A 42 18.82 -31.13 29.53
C PRO A 42 18.68 -31.61 28.09
N ARG A 43 18.48 -30.66 27.18
CA ARG A 43 18.35 -30.95 25.77
C ARG A 43 19.61 -31.72 25.40
N GLY A 44 19.46 -33.00 25.04
CA GLY A 44 20.57 -33.75 24.51
C GLY A 44 21.15 -32.95 23.32
N PRO A 45 22.47 -32.93 23.13
CA PRO A 45 23.13 -32.11 22.10
C PRO A 45 22.58 -32.33 20.69
N GLY A 46 21.95 -33.49 20.42
CA GLY A 46 21.25 -33.77 19.16
C GLY A 46 19.98 -32.94 18.92
N SER A 47 19.19 -32.61 19.96
CA SER A 47 17.94 -31.83 19.80
C SER A 47 18.20 -30.33 19.55
N GLU A 48 19.27 -29.79 20.12
CA GLU A 48 19.71 -28.41 19.85
C GLU A 48 20.30 -28.28 18.45
N LYS A 49 21.11 -29.26 18.01
CA LYS A 49 21.61 -29.31 16.64
C LYS A 49 20.48 -29.40 15.61
N LEU A 50 19.45 -30.22 15.87
CA LEU A 50 18.29 -30.33 14.98
C LEU A 50 17.44 -29.05 14.94
N GLY A 51 17.31 -28.35 16.08
CA GLY A 51 16.65 -27.05 16.17
C GLY A 51 17.40 -25.96 15.41
N ALA A 52 18.72 -25.89 15.58
CA ALA A 52 19.59 -24.93 14.90
C ALA A 52 19.60 -25.15 13.37
N ALA A 53 19.62 -26.41 12.91
CA ALA A 53 19.53 -26.73 11.49
C ALA A 53 18.20 -26.25 10.88
N ARG A 54 17.06 -26.57 11.53
CA ARG A 54 15.74 -26.10 11.08
C ARG A 54 15.61 -24.59 11.05
N ASP A 55 16.24 -23.89 12.00
CA ASP A 55 16.21 -22.43 12.05
C ASP A 55 17.11 -21.82 10.95
N ALA A 56 18.24 -22.45 10.62
CA ALA A 56 19.07 -22.07 9.48
C ALA A 56 18.32 -22.27 8.15
N ASP A 57 17.60 -23.39 7.99
CA ASP A 57 16.80 -23.68 6.81
C ASP A 57 15.68 -22.64 6.62
N ARG A 58 14.93 -22.30 7.69
CA ARG A 58 13.89 -21.26 7.62
C ARG A 58 14.44 -19.91 7.17
N PHE A 59 15.58 -19.50 7.74
CA PHE A 59 16.24 -18.25 7.38
C PHE A 59 16.67 -18.28 5.91
N SER A 60 17.38 -19.32 5.47
CA SER A 60 17.86 -19.41 4.09
C SER A 60 16.69 -19.40 3.11
N MET A 61 15.65 -20.21 3.33
CA MET A 61 14.47 -20.25 2.47
C MET A 61 13.78 -18.88 2.37
N ALA A 62 13.64 -18.17 3.48
CA ALA A 62 13.02 -16.86 3.47
C ALA A 62 13.86 -15.85 2.69
N VAL A 63 15.17 -15.77 2.97
CA VAL A 63 16.11 -14.89 2.27
C VAL A 63 16.15 -15.22 0.77
N ASP A 64 16.25 -16.50 0.40
CA ASP A 64 16.24 -16.95 -0.99
C ASP A 64 14.97 -16.50 -1.73
N THR A 65 13.82 -16.53 -1.05
CA THR A 65 12.56 -16.05 -1.63
C THR A 65 12.60 -14.54 -1.88
N PHE A 66 13.16 -13.74 -0.97
CA PHE A 66 13.32 -12.30 -1.19
C PHE A 66 14.26 -11.98 -2.37
N PHE A 67 15.35 -12.74 -2.52
CA PHE A 67 16.28 -12.57 -3.63
C PHE A 67 15.72 -13.05 -4.97
N ARG A 68 14.65 -13.85 -4.97
CA ARG A 68 13.96 -14.39 -6.15
C ARG A 68 12.52 -13.88 -6.27
N ALA A 69 12.21 -12.74 -5.65
CA ALA A 69 10.84 -12.24 -5.51
C ALA A 69 10.08 -12.11 -6.85
N GLU A 70 10.78 -11.83 -7.96
CA GLU A 70 10.22 -11.74 -9.32
C GLU A 70 9.69 -13.06 -9.88
N GLU A 71 10.18 -14.19 -9.38
CA GLU A 71 9.72 -15.51 -9.80
C GLU A 71 8.32 -15.81 -9.27
N PHE A 72 7.85 -15.03 -8.28
CA PHE A 72 6.57 -15.22 -7.62
C PHE A 72 5.55 -14.16 -8.05
N GLU A 73 4.33 -14.59 -8.35
CA GLU A 73 3.27 -13.73 -8.89
C GLU A 73 2.43 -13.04 -7.81
N THR A 74 2.46 -13.56 -6.59
CA THR A 74 1.59 -13.12 -5.51
C THR A 74 2.36 -12.54 -4.34
N GLY A 75 1.83 -11.46 -3.76
CA GLY A 75 2.32 -10.89 -2.50
C GLY A 75 2.26 -11.87 -1.32
N GLU A 76 1.58 -13.02 -1.49
CA GLU A 76 1.60 -14.12 -0.52
C GLU A 76 3.00 -14.68 -0.28
N MET A 77 3.87 -14.73 -1.28
CA MET A 77 5.23 -15.28 -1.09
C MET A 77 6.10 -14.37 -0.23
N LEU A 78 5.94 -13.05 -0.36
CA LEU A 78 6.56 -12.09 0.56
C LEU A 78 5.98 -12.27 1.96
N ALA A 79 4.66 -12.40 2.12
CA ALA A 79 4.04 -12.64 3.42
C ALA A 79 4.54 -13.93 4.08
N ARG A 80 4.55 -15.06 3.35
CA ARG A 80 5.09 -16.34 3.84
C ARG A 80 6.59 -16.25 4.19
N SER A 81 7.36 -15.46 3.45
CA SER A 81 8.78 -15.24 3.75
C SER A 81 8.96 -14.42 5.02
N MET A 82 8.13 -13.39 5.22
CA MET A 82 8.10 -12.65 6.47
C MET A 82 7.70 -13.53 7.64
N ASP A 83 6.69 -14.40 7.49
CA ASP A 83 6.29 -15.34 8.54
C ASP A 83 7.42 -16.30 8.91
N ARG A 84 8.21 -16.77 7.93
CA ARG A 84 9.39 -17.61 8.18
C ARG A 84 10.49 -16.84 8.90
N LEU A 85 10.75 -15.59 8.52
CA LEU A 85 11.70 -14.72 9.23
C LEU A 85 11.23 -14.43 10.67
N ASP A 86 9.93 -14.22 10.88
CA ASP A 86 9.34 -13.99 12.20
C ASP A 86 9.46 -15.24 13.09
N GLN A 87 9.16 -16.42 12.55
CA GLN A 87 9.38 -17.68 13.25
C GLN A 87 10.87 -17.91 13.60
N TRP A 88 11.76 -17.54 12.68
CA TRP A 88 13.20 -17.65 12.89
C TRP A 88 13.69 -16.70 13.98
N ILE A 89 13.32 -15.42 13.93
CA ILE A 89 13.87 -14.38 14.81
C ILE A 89 13.41 -14.55 16.26
N ARG A 90 12.16 -14.98 16.49
CA ARG A 90 11.61 -15.26 17.83
C ARG A 90 12.38 -16.34 18.60
N ARG A 91 13.18 -17.15 17.91
CA ARG A 91 14.02 -18.21 18.51
C ARG A 91 15.46 -17.76 18.76
N GLN A 92 15.83 -16.58 18.28
CA GLN A 92 17.18 -16.07 18.43
C GLN A 92 17.35 -15.36 19.76
N LYS A 93 18.59 -15.37 20.28
CA LYS A 93 18.95 -14.53 21.42
C LYS A 93 19.08 -13.07 20.93
N PRO A 94 18.57 -12.09 21.68
CA PRO A 94 18.84 -10.69 21.40
C PRO A 94 20.33 -10.40 21.29
N LEU A 95 20.70 -9.45 20.43
CA LEU A 95 22.08 -9.01 20.30
C LEU A 95 22.56 -8.40 21.64
N PRO A 96 23.65 -8.92 22.24
CA PRO A 96 24.16 -8.38 23.49
C PRO A 96 24.63 -6.93 23.26
N HIS A 97 24.32 -6.05 24.22
CA HIS A 97 24.64 -4.62 24.19
C HIS A 97 24.05 -3.81 23.03
N TRP A 98 23.17 -4.39 22.21
CA TRP A 98 22.46 -3.62 21.20
C TRP A 98 21.55 -2.60 21.88
N LYS A 99 21.63 -1.35 21.41
CA LYS A 99 20.75 -0.25 21.80
C LYS A 99 20.31 0.48 20.54
N LEU A 100 19.12 1.06 20.58
CA LEU A 100 18.68 1.98 19.55
C LEU A 100 19.67 3.15 19.46
N ASP A 101 19.99 3.57 18.24
CA ASP A 101 20.87 4.72 18.03
C ASP A 101 20.29 5.96 18.75
N PRO A 102 21.09 6.71 19.53
CA PRO A 102 20.58 7.80 20.35
C PRO A 102 19.94 8.94 19.55
N MET A 103 20.35 9.17 18.29
CA MET A 103 19.68 10.16 17.44
C MET A 103 18.28 9.67 17.04
N VAL A 104 18.14 8.39 16.72
CA VAL A 104 16.86 7.77 16.36
C VAL A 104 15.93 7.70 17.57
N ALA A 105 16.44 7.32 18.74
CA ALA A 105 15.66 7.21 19.97
C ALA A 105 14.95 8.52 20.34
N ARG A 106 15.63 9.67 20.17
CA ARG A 106 15.07 11.01 20.41
C ARG A 106 13.80 11.31 19.60
N TRP A 107 13.61 10.64 18.48
CA TRP A 107 12.46 10.81 17.59
C TRP A 107 11.46 9.65 17.71
N ALA A 108 11.94 8.41 17.63
CA ALA A 108 11.10 7.23 17.57
C ALA A 108 10.32 6.99 18.88
N GLU A 109 10.96 7.14 20.05
CA GLU A 109 10.30 6.85 21.33
C GLU A 109 9.16 7.84 21.63
N PRO A 110 9.34 9.17 21.49
CA PRO A 110 8.27 10.12 21.79
C PRO A 110 7.13 10.08 20.77
N ILE A 111 7.43 9.90 19.48
CA ILE A 111 6.39 9.75 18.45
C ILE A 111 5.62 8.44 18.66
N GLY A 112 6.33 7.34 18.95
CA GLY A 112 5.70 6.06 19.27
C GLY A 112 4.87 6.12 20.55
N GLY A 113 5.24 6.96 21.51
CA GLY A 113 4.50 7.24 22.73
C GLY A 113 3.08 7.79 22.51
N LEU A 114 2.79 8.37 21.34
CA LEU A 114 1.43 8.80 20.96
C LEU A 114 0.48 7.62 20.77
N ALA A 115 0.98 6.40 20.54
CA ALA A 115 0.13 5.23 20.31
C ALA A 115 -0.79 4.93 21.49
N LYS A 116 -0.28 5.03 22.72
CA LYS A 116 -1.02 4.69 23.95
C LYS A 116 -2.26 5.56 24.17
N PRO A 117 -2.17 6.91 24.21
CA PRO A 117 -3.38 7.73 24.39
C PRO A 117 -4.37 7.58 23.22
N ILE A 118 -3.91 7.30 22.00
CA ILE A 118 -4.79 7.03 20.85
C ILE A 118 -5.49 5.66 21.01
N GLU A 119 -4.78 4.65 21.49
CA GLU A 119 -5.35 3.33 21.79
C GLU A 119 -6.40 3.41 22.90
N GLU A 120 -6.15 4.18 23.96
CA GLU A 120 -7.13 4.45 25.02
C GLU A 120 -8.39 5.12 24.46
N ALA A 121 -8.25 6.11 23.57
CA ALA A 121 -9.39 6.72 22.87
C ALA A 121 -10.14 5.73 21.96
N ALA A 122 -9.41 4.85 21.26
CA ALA A 122 -10.04 3.80 20.46
C ALA A 122 -10.86 2.82 21.32
N ASN A 123 -10.32 2.44 22.48
CA ASN A 123 -11.01 1.60 23.45
C ASN A 123 -12.27 2.28 24.01
N GLN A 124 -12.23 3.60 24.23
CA GLN A 124 -13.41 4.39 24.62
C GLN A 124 -14.49 4.44 23.52
N LEU A 125 -14.13 4.34 22.22
CA LEU A 125 -15.10 4.21 21.12
C LEU A 125 -15.71 2.81 20.99
N ALA A 126 -15.01 1.77 21.45
CA ALA A 126 -15.37 0.38 21.14
C ALA A 126 -16.79 0.04 21.63
N GLU A 127 -17.17 0.46 22.84
CA GLU A 127 -18.51 0.24 23.41
C GLU A 127 -19.60 1.00 22.63
N PRO A 128 -19.54 2.34 22.44
CA PRO A 128 -20.55 3.06 21.66
C PRO A 128 -20.78 2.51 20.26
N VAL A 129 -19.70 2.17 19.55
CA VAL A 129 -19.77 1.59 18.21
C VAL A 129 -20.56 0.29 18.22
N ALA A 130 -20.23 -0.59 19.15
CA ALA A 130 -20.82 -1.90 19.17
C ALA A 130 -22.27 -1.89 19.66
N VAL A 131 -22.64 -0.95 20.54
CA VAL A 131 -24.06 -0.73 20.90
C VAL A 131 -24.85 -0.20 19.70
N LEU A 132 -24.29 0.73 18.91
CA LEU A 132 -24.94 1.27 17.71
C LEU A 132 -25.09 0.21 16.61
N GLU A 133 -24.03 -0.57 16.33
CA GLU A 133 -24.08 -1.69 15.38
C GLU A 133 -25.15 -2.72 15.78
N LEU A 134 -25.26 -3.02 17.08
CA LEU A 134 -26.29 -3.93 17.60
C LEU A 134 -27.70 -3.34 17.47
N LYS A 135 -27.90 -2.05 17.76
CA LYS A 135 -29.21 -1.40 17.62
C LYS A 135 -29.64 -1.29 16.15
N ASP A 136 -28.73 -0.99 15.24
CA ASP A 136 -29.00 -1.00 13.78
C ASP A 136 -29.43 -2.40 13.32
N LEU A 137 -28.75 -3.44 13.78
CA LEU A 137 -29.14 -4.82 13.49
C LEU A 137 -30.57 -5.14 13.97
N VAL A 138 -30.84 -4.89 15.25
CA VAL A 138 -32.16 -5.17 15.85
C VAL A 138 -33.26 -4.45 15.07
N THR A 139 -33.01 -3.18 14.73
CA THR A 139 -33.87 -2.37 13.87
C THR A 139 -34.13 -3.04 12.51
N ARG A 140 -33.09 -3.48 11.81
CA ARG A 140 -33.24 -4.13 10.48
C ARG A 140 -34.01 -5.44 10.57
N CYS A 141 -33.76 -6.24 11.61
CA CYS A 141 -34.50 -7.47 11.86
C CYS A 141 -35.99 -7.19 12.11
N GLN A 142 -36.29 -6.11 12.85
CA GLN A 142 -37.66 -5.68 13.12
C GLN A 142 -38.38 -5.22 11.83
N GLN A 143 -37.72 -4.42 10.98
CA GLN A 143 -38.26 -4.01 9.69
C GLN A 143 -38.55 -5.20 8.76
N LEU A 144 -37.65 -6.19 8.75
CA LEU A 144 -37.85 -7.40 7.97
C LEU A 144 -39.07 -8.19 8.45
N ALA A 145 -39.24 -8.33 9.77
CA ALA A 145 -40.39 -8.99 10.36
C ALA A 145 -41.70 -8.26 10.01
N ASP A 146 -41.73 -6.93 10.09
CA ASP A 146 -42.90 -6.12 9.76
C ASP A 146 -43.25 -6.18 8.26
N ALA A 147 -42.24 -6.20 7.39
CA ALA A 147 -42.43 -6.40 5.95
C ALA A 147 -43.05 -7.77 5.65
N ILE A 148 -42.52 -8.84 6.25
CA ILE A 148 -43.07 -10.20 6.11
C ILE A 148 -44.52 -10.27 6.61
N GLN A 149 -44.81 -9.64 7.75
CA GLN A 149 -46.16 -9.59 8.31
C GLN A 149 -47.13 -8.80 7.43
N GLY A 150 -46.71 -7.64 6.90
CA GLY A 150 -47.50 -6.83 5.98
C GLY A 150 -47.84 -7.57 4.69
N SER A 151 -46.86 -8.30 4.12
CA SER A 151 -47.09 -9.14 2.95
C SER A 151 -48.01 -10.32 3.23
N ALA A 152 -47.91 -10.96 4.40
CA ALA A 152 -48.85 -11.99 4.83
C ALA A 152 -50.30 -11.45 4.95
N GLN A 153 -50.48 -10.24 5.47
CA GLN A 153 -51.79 -9.59 5.56
C GLN A 153 -52.36 -9.20 4.18
N GLN A 154 -51.53 -8.72 3.25
CA GLN A 154 -51.95 -8.43 1.88
C GLN A 154 -52.39 -9.70 1.13
N LEU A 155 -51.68 -10.82 1.32
CA LEU A 155 -52.05 -12.13 0.81
C LEU A 155 -53.40 -12.61 1.38
N GLU A 156 -53.65 -12.34 2.66
CA GLU A 156 -54.93 -12.64 3.30
C GLU A 156 -56.08 -11.75 2.78
N GLY A 157 -55.80 -10.52 2.38
CA GLY A 157 -56.76 -9.66 1.67
C GLY A 157 -57.16 -10.23 0.29
N LEU A 158 -56.23 -10.89 -0.40
CA LEU A 158 -56.49 -11.55 -1.68
C LEU A 158 -57.25 -12.88 -1.56
N ARG A 159 -57.15 -13.54 -0.40
CA ARG A 159 -57.91 -14.74 0.01
C ARG A 159 -59.44 -14.55 -0.04
N LYS A 160 -59.92 -13.31 0.06
CA LYS A 160 -61.36 -12.97 0.03
C LYS A 160 -61.96 -12.87 -1.38
N ARG A 161 -61.19 -13.13 -2.44
CA ARG A 161 -61.69 -13.18 -3.82
C ARG A 161 -61.95 -14.63 -4.25
N PRO A 162 -63.07 -14.95 -4.93
CA PRO A 162 -63.62 -16.32 -4.98
C PRO A 162 -62.84 -17.37 -5.81
N ASP A 163 -61.61 -17.09 -6.26
CA ASP A 163 -61.01 -17.81 -7.38
C ASP A 163 -59.57 -18.33 -7.10
N PHE A 164 -59.23 -18.61 -5.84
CA PHE A 164 -57.83 -18.81 -5.42
C PHE A 164 -57.55 -19.91 -4.37
N ASP A 165 -58.00 -21.15 -4.61
CA ASP A 165 -57.65 -22.33 -3.78
C ASP A 165 -56.13 -22.67 -3.74
N HIS A 166 -55.33 -22.11 -4.65
CA HIS A 166 -53.86 -22.29 -4.65
C HIS A 166 -53.15 -21.34 -3.67
N ILE A 167 -53.77 -20.22 -3.29
CA ILE A 167 -53.21 -19.24 -2.34
C ILE A 167 -53.32 -19.76 -0.90
N ASP A 168 -54.28 -20.62 -0.58
CA ASP A 168 -54.45 -21.15 0.79
C ASP A 168 -53.26 -21.99 1.27
N ARG A 169 -52.61 -22.74 0.38
CA ARG A 169 -51.39 -23.52 0.71
C ARG A 169 -50.17 -22.61 0.93
N LEU A 170 -50.13 -21.48 0.23
CA LEU A 170 -49.04 -20.51 0.26
C LEU A 170 -49.17 -19.59 1.48
N ALA A 171 -50.38 -19.15 1.80
CA ALA A 171 -50.73 -18.42 3.01
C ALA A 171 -50.57 -19.28 4.29
N ALA A 172 -50.84 -20.59 4.22
CA ALA A 172 -50.55 -21.51 5.33
C ALA A 172 -49.04 -21.69 5.58
N ARG A 173 -48.22 -21.75 4.52
CA ARG A 173 -46.75 -21.83 4.64
C ARG A 173 -46.16 -20.53 5.23
N LEU A 174 -46.65 -19.36 4.81
CA LEU A 174 -46.26 -18.07 5.39
C LEU A 174 -46.78 -17.88 6.83
N ARG A 175 -47.99 -18.34 7.16
CA ARG A 175 -48.50 -18.36 8.54
C ARG A 175 -47.60 -19.17 9.47
N GLY A 176 -47.13 -20.34 9.05
CA GLY A 176 -46.18 -21.15 9.82
C GLY A 176 -44.83 -20.47 10.03
N MET A 177 -44.38 -19.61 9.10
CA MET A 177 -43.17 -18.79 9.25
C MET A 177 -43.37 -17.61 10.20
N VAL A 178 -44.57 -16.98 10.19
CA VAL A 178 -44.93 -15.86 11.06
C VAL A 178 -45.18 -16.31 12.50
N GLU A 179 -45.78 -17.49 12.73
CA GLU A 179 -45.97 -18.08 14.06
C GLU A 179 -44.65 -18.47 14.74
N GLN A 180 -43.60 -18.76 13.97
CA GLN A 180 -42.22 -18.93 14.50
C GLN A 180 -41.53 -17.61 14.87
N LEU A 181 -42.07 -16.45 14.49
CA LEU A 181 -41.50 -15.12 14.72
C LEU A 181 -42.36 -14.21 15.63
N GLY A 182 -43.54 -14.65 16.07
CA GLY A 182 -44.56 -13.81 16.69
C GLY A 182 -44.52 -13.75 18.24
N GLY A 183 -43.93 -12.69 18.80
CA GLY A 183 -44.14 -12.25 20.18
C GLY A 183 -44.07 -10.71 20.31
N SER A 184 -44.87 -10.12 21.20
CA SER A 184 -45.15 -8.67 21.36
C SER A 184 -43.95 -7.68 21.21
N PRO A 185 -44.15 -6.46 20.67
CA PRO A 185 -43.09 -5.48 20.32
C PRO A 185 -42.11 -5.13 21.45
N ARG A 186 -42.52 -5.17 22.73
CA ARG A 186 -41.65 -4.87 23.89
C ARG A 186 -40.76 -6.05 24.34
N MET A 187 -40.94 -7.25 23.77
CA MET A 187 -40.17 -8.45 24.15
C MET A 187 -39.09 -8.87 23.12
N ARG A 188 -39.04 -8.23 21.94
CA ARG A 188 -38.20 -8.66 20.80
C ARG A 188 -36.71 -8.36 20.97
N GLY A 189 -36.33 -7.23 21.59
CA GLY A 189 -34.93 -6.94 21.95
C GLY A 189 -34.43 -7.81 23.10
N GLN A 190 -35.29 -8.11 24.07
CA GLN A 190 -34.88 -8.76 25.31
C GLN A 190 -34.48 -10.22 25.14
N ALA A 191 -35.25 -10.99 24.37
CA ALA A 191 -34.99 -12.41 24.11
C ALA A 191 -33.63 -12.66 23.44
N VAL A 192 -33.19 -11.76 22.54
CA VAL A 192 -31.92 -11.89 21.82
C VAL A 192 -30.72 -11.77 22.76
N ILE A 193 -30.80 -10.91 23.78
CA ILE A 193 -29.64 -10.64 24.64
C ILE A 193 -29.65 -11.52 25.89
N ASP A 194 -30.84 -11.90 26.37
CA ASP A 194 -31.04 -12.99 27.34
C ASP A 194 -30.44 -14.31 26.83
N PHE A 195 -30.58 -14.55 25.52
CA PHE A 195 -30.08 -15.74 24.83
C PHE A 195 -28.56 -15.69 24.62
N LEU A 196 -28.00 -14.57 24.16
CA LEU A 196 -26.55 -14.41 23.95
C LEU A 196 -25.76 -14.43 25.27
N SER A 197 -26.31 -13.90 26.37
CA SER A 197 -25.66 -13.86 27.68
C SER A 197 -25.64 -15.23 28.38
N ARG A 198 -26.70 -16.04 28.23
CA ARG A 198 -26.73 -17.42 28.76
C ARG A 198 -25.79 -18.35 27.99
N LYS A 199 -25.68 -18.20 26.67
CA LYS A 199 -24.81 -19.02 25.80
C LYS A 199 -23.31 -18.85 26.07
N ILE A 200 -22.86 -17.69 26.53
CA ILE A 200 -21.44 -17.42 26.82
C ILE A 200 -20.95 -18.20 28.06
N GLU A 201 -21.82 -18.36 29.07
CA GLU A 201 -21.52 -19.11 30.29
C GLU A 201 -21.64 -20.64 30.07
N GLU A 202 -22.50 -21.05 29.14
CA GLU A 202 -22.80 -22.44 28.80
C GLU A 202 -21.71 -23.09 27.93
N VAL A 203 -21.12 -22.33 27.00
CA VAL A 203 -20.00 -22.76 26.12
C VAL A 203 -18.72 -23.07 26.92
N ARG A 204 -18.60 -22.53 28.14
CA ARG A 204 -17.48 -22.80 29.04
C ARG A 204 -17.53 -24.21 29.65
N LYS A 205 -18.70 -24.87 29.70
CA LYS A 205 -18.92 -25.99 30.63
C LYS A 205 -19.06 -27.40 30.05
N GLN A 206 -19.53 -27.62 28.82
CA GLN A 206 -19.86 -29.00 28.42
C GLN A 206 -19.45 -29.34 26.99
N LYS A 207 -18.15 -29.63 26.85
CA LYS A 207 -17.48 -30.18 25.67
C LYS A 207 -17.19 -31.69 25.83
N GLU A 208 -17.89 -32.42 26.70
CA GLU A 208 -17.46 -33.78 27.10
C GLU A 208 -18.53 -34.89 27.09
N GLU A 209 -19.79 -34.64 26.72
CA GLU A 209 -20.83 -35.69 26.72
C GLU A 209 -21.53 -35.84 25.36
N GLN A 210 -20.77 -35.58 24.31
CA GLN A 210 -21.15 -35.77 22.92
C GLN A 210 -20.82 -37.22 22.54
N GLN A 211 -21.83 -38.10 22.40
CA GLN A 211 -21.95 -39.10 21.29
C GLN A 211 -22.86 -40.33 21.51
N ARG A 212 -23.51 -40.60 22.65
CA ARG A 212 -24.08 -41.96 22.85
C ARG A 212 -25.55 -42.16 23.19
N ASP A 213 -26.34 -41.13 23.49
CA ASP A 213 -27.76 -41.33 23.88
C ASP A 213 -28.82 -40.84 22.87
N GLU A 214 -28.44 -40.14 21.80
CA GLU A 214 -29.38 -39.50 20.86
C GLU A 214 -30.19 -40.48 19.98
N VAL A 215 -29.69 -41.68 19.71
CA VAL A 215 -30.43 -42.63 18.85
C VAL A 215 -31.55 -43.34 19.61
N ARG A 216 -31.47 -43.42 20.96
CA ARG A 216 -32.45 -44.17 21.76
C ARG A 216 -33.56 -43.29 22.34
N GLN A 217 -33.33 -41.98 22.50
CA GLN A 217 -34.35 -41.02 22.91
C GLN A 217 -35.26 -40.55 21.75
N LEU A 218 -34.81 -40.64 20.50
CA LEU A 218 -35.58 -40.27 19.30
C LEU A 218 -36.85 -41.12 19.07
N MET A 219 -36.93 -42.33 19.63
CA MET A 219 -38.14 -43.16 19.50
C MET A 219 -39.15 -42.98 20.64
N ALA A 220 -38.75 -42.45 21.80
CA ALA A 220 -39.67 -42.18 22.92
C ALA A 220 -40.24 -40.74 22.91
N LEU A 221 -39.69 -39.85 22.07
CA LEU A 221 -40.14 -38.47 21.87
C LEU A 221 -41.36 -38.36 20.94
N ALA A 222 -41.60 -39.36 20.09
CA ALA A 222 -42.74 -39.37 19.16
C ALA A 222 -44.10 -39.45 19.89
N ASP A 223 -44.16 -40.13 21.04
CA ASP A 223 -45.41 -40.37 21.77
C ASP A 223 -45.80 -39.23 22.75
N ARG A 224 -44.94 -38.23 22.97
CA ARG A 224 -45.19 -37.14 23.95
C ARG A 224 -45.58 -35.79 23.32
N LEU A 225 -45.67 -35.71 21.99
CA LEU A 225 -45.93 -34.48 21.22
C LEU A 225 -47.42 -34.10 21.08
N ALA A 226 -48.28 -34.48 22.04
CA ALA A 226 -49.73 -34.26 21.94
C ALA A 226 -50.29 -33.09 22.79
N ASP A 227 -49.51 -32.33 23.56
CA ASP A 227 -50.03 -31.12 24.21
C ASP A 227 -48.93 -30.08 24.55
N GLY A 228 -49.32 -28.81 24.56
CA GLY A 228 -48.46 -27.64 24.40
C GLY A 228 -47.67 -27.14 25.63
N ALA A 229 -46.87 -26.11 25.34
CA ALA A 229 -45.98 -25.32 26.22
C ALA A 229 -44.56 -25.88 26.43
N GLU A 230 -43.61 -25.38 25.63
CA GLU A 230 -42.33 -24.76 26.08
C GLU A 230 -41.35 -24.64 24.90
N MET A 231 -41.33 -23.47 24.29
CA MET A 231 -40.36 -23.07 23.26
C MET A 231 -39.11 -22.46 23.93
N ARG A 232 -38.09 -23.28 24.23
CA ARG A 232 -36.74 -22.81 24.60
C ARG A 232 -35.66 -23.69 23.96
N SER A 233 -34.75 -23.04 23.22
CA SER A 233 -33.57 -23.55 22.44
C SER A 233 -33.94 -24.17 21.08
N PHE A 234 -33.36 -23.81 19.93
CA PHE A 234 -31.95 -23.70 19.52
C PHE A 234 -31.78 -22.68 18.37
N ILE A 235 -30.55 -22.19 18.12
CA ILE A 235 -29.97 -22.01 16.77
C ILE A 235 -28.44 -21.79 16.88
N ASP A 236 -27.72 -22.47 16.00
CA ASP A 236 -26.30 -22.38 15.62
C ASP A 236 -26.13 -21.45 14.38
N LEU A 237 -25.00 -20.73 14.25
CA LEU A 237 -24.79 -19.73 13.19
C LEU A 237 -24.67 -20.35 11.79
N ASP A 238 -24.14 -21.56 11.66
CA ASP A 238 -24.15 -22.32 10.39
C ASP A 238 -25.58 -22.72 10.00
N THR A 239 -26.47 -22.83 10.99
CA THR A 239 -27.90 -23.08 10.80
C THR A 239 -28.68 -21.82 10.43
N VAL A 240 -28.24 -20.61 10.80
CA VAL A 240 -28.86 -19.34 10.35
C VAL A 240 -28.58 -19.12 8.87
N ASP A 241 -27.35 -19.29 8.42
CA ASP A 241 -27.01 -19.16 6.99
C ASP A 241 -27.67 -20.29 6.17
N GLY A 242 -27.75 -21.50 6.72
CA GLY A 242 -28.52 -22.61 6.15
C GLY A 242 -30.02 -22.35 6.09
N ARG A 243 -30.64 -21.81 7.16
CA ARG A 243 -32.08 -21.49 7.20
C ARG A 243 -32.43 -20.27 6.37
N LEU A 244 -31.60 -19.23 6.36
CA LEU A 244 -31.78 -18.05 5.50
C LEU A 244 -31.57 -18.43 4.04
N GLY A 245 -30.60 -19.30 3.75
CA GLY A 245 -30.40 -19.92 2.44
C GLY A 245 -31.60 -20.75 1.99
N GLN A 246 -32.17 -21.55 2.88
CA GLN A 246 -33.40 -22.31 2.61
C GLN A 246 -34.62 -21.39 2.42
N LEU A 247 -34.74 -20.33 3.22
CA LEU A 247 -35.82 -19.34 3.12
C LEU A 247 -35.77 -18.62 1.76
N LEU A 248 -34.56 -18.22 1.34
CA LEU A 248 -34.32 -17.61 0.04
C LEU A 248 -34.64 -18.57 -1.10
N SER A 249 -34.21 -19.83 -1.00
CA SER A 249 -34.56 -20.86 -1.99
C SER A 249 -36.08 -21.08 -2.08
N ASP A 250 -36.77 -21.13 -0.94
CA ASP A 250 -38.22 -21.31 -0.88
C ASP A 250 -38.97 -20.08 -1.43
N LEU A 251 -38.44 -18.86 -1.21
CA LEU A 251 -38.96 -17.61 -1.78
C LEU A 251 -38.74 -17.52 -3.28
N ASP A 252 -37.56 -17.90 -3.78
CA ASP A 252 -37.24 -17.95 -5.22
C ASP A 252 -38.18 -18.92 -5.94
N ASP A 253 -38.36 -20.13 -5.39
CA ASP A 253 -39.27 -21.14 -5.93
C ASP A 253 -40.72 -20.64 -5.95
N CYS A 254 -41.14 -19.93 -4.90
CA CYS A 254 -42.47 -19.36 -4.80
C CYS A 254 -42.69 -18.19 -5.78
N SER A 255 -41.70 -17.29 -5.88
CA SER A 255 -41.61 -16.18 -6.81
C SER A 255 -41.73 -16.68 -8.26
N ASP A 256 -41.02 -17.77 -8.60
CA ASP A 256 -41.05 -18.38 -9.92
C ASP A 256 -42.36 -19.10 -10.25
N GLN A 257 -42.94 -19.80 -9.28
CA GLN A 257 -44.28 -20.39 -9.44
C GLN A 257 -45.33 -19.29 -9.68
N LEU A 258 -45.28 -18.20 -8.93
CA LEU A 258 -46.21 -17.09 -9.09
C LEU A 258 -45.96 -16.30 -10.38
N LYS A 259 -44.72 -16.17 -10.88
CA LYS A 259 -44.44 -15.63 -12.23
C LYS A 259 -45.12 -16.45 -13.32
N ARG A 260 -45.05 -17.79 -13.23
CA ARG A 260 -45.70 -18.70 -14.20
C ARG A 260 -47.23 -18.56 -14.17
N ILE A 261 -47.81 -18.30 -12.99
CA ILE A 261 -49.26 -18.07 -12.83
C ILE A 261 -49.64 -16.65 -13.29
N ALA A 262 -48.86 -15.62 -12.94
CA ALA A 262 -49.07 -14.22 -13.30
C ALA A 262 -48.91 -13.95 -14.80
N ALA A 263 -48.13 -14.78 -15.51
CA ALA A 263 -48.08 -14.78 -16.98
C ALA A 263 -49.43 -15.14 -17.61
N LYS A 264 -50.26 -15.93 -16.92
CA LYS A 264 -51.62 -16.32 -17.35
C LYS A 264 -52.72 -15.44 -16.75
N ARG A 265 -52.45 -14.76 -15.62
CA ARG A 265 -53.39 -13.89 -14.91
C ARG A 265 -52.71 -12.56 -14.51
N PRO A 266 -52.84 -11.49 -15.31
CA PRO A 266 -52.13 -10.21 -15.11
C PRO A 266 -52.36 -9.54 -13.75
N ALA A 267 -53.51 -9.80 -13.11
CA ALA A 267 -53.86 -9.28 -11.79
C ALA A 267 -52.91 -9.71 -10.65
N LEU A 268 -52.11 -10.76 -10.86
CA LEU A 268 -51.14 -11.28 -9.89
C LEU A 268 -49.72 -10.69 -10.05
N ARG A 269 -49.48 -9.87 -11.08
CA ARG A 269 -48.14 -9.28 -11.33
C ARG A 269 -47.66 -8.42 -10.16
N ARG A 270 -48.55 -7.64 -9.53
CA ARG A 270 -48.19 -6.83 -8.34
C ARG A 270 -47.69 -7.69 -7.18
N LEU A 271 -48.26 -8.88 -6.98
CA LEU A 271 -47.86 -9.81 -5.93
C LEU A 271 -46.48 -10.41 -6.19
N VAL A 272 -46.19 -10.73 -7.46
CA VAL A 272 -44.88 -11.20 -7.93
C VAL A 272 -43.81 -10.14 -7.74
N ASP A 273 -44.15 -8.88 -8.06
CA ASP A 273 -43.23 -7.74 -7.89
C ASP A 273 -42.95 -7.47 -6.40
N GLU A 274 -43.95 -7.61 -5.52
CA GLU A 274 -43.79 -7.48 -4.06
C GLU A 274 -42.90 -8.59 -3.48
N LEU A 275 -43.11 -9.86 -3.88
CA LEU A 275 -42.29 -10.99 -3.44
C LEU A 275 -40.84 -10.87 -3.92
N ARG A 276 -40.62 -10.41 -5.16
CA ARG A 276 -39.28 -10.08 -5.66
C ARG A 276 -38.61 -8.99 -4.86
N ARG A 277 -39.34 -7.94 -4.44
CA ARG A 277 -38.77 -6.90 -3.57
C ARG A 277 -38.32 -7.46 -2.22
N ILE A 278 -39.08 -8.41 -1.65
CA ILE A 278 -38.73 -9.08 -0.38
C ILE A 278 -37.53 -10.02 -0.57
N GLU A 279 -37.50 -10.76 -1.67
CA GLU A 279 -36.37 -11.60 -2.13
C GLU A 279 -35.09 -10.75 -2.25
N ASP A 280 -35.16 -9.62 -2.96
CA ASP A 280 -34.05 -8.68 -3.12
C ASP A 280 -33.61 -8.07 -1.78
N GLN A 281 -34.55 -7.70 -0.88
CA GLN A 281 -34.23 -7.20 0.46
C GLN A 281 -33.53 -8.24 1.35
N LEU A 282 -33.97 -9.51 1.29
CA LEU A 282 -33.37 -10.62 2.02
C LEU A 282 -32.00 -11.01 1.44
N GLN A 283 -31.87 -11.04 0.12
CA GLN A 283 -30.60 -11.26 -0.59
C GLN A 283 -29.60 -10.14 -0.32
N GLU A 284 -30.04 -8.88 -0.25
CA GLU A 284 -29.18 -7.75 0.10
C GLU A 284 -28.70 -7.82 1.55
N GLY A 285 -29.55 -8.26 2.48
CA GLY A 285 -29.17 -8.55 3.88
C GLY A 285 -28.15 -9.69 4.01
N ARG A 286 -28.21 -10.69 3.12
CA ARG A 286 -27.26 -11.82 3.07
C ARG A 286 -25.94 -11.46 2.38
N LYS A 287 -25.99 -10.71 1.28
CA LYS A 287 -24.82 -10.34 0.45
C LYS A 287 -23.99 -9.21 1.06
N ARG A 288 -24.59 -8.35 1.90
CA ARG A 288 -23.84 -7.29 2.58
C ARG A 288 -22.97 -7.88 3.68
N ARG A 289 -21.85 -7.20 3.93
CA ARG A 289 -20.76 -7.50 4.88
C ARG A 289 -21.22 -7.59 6.36
N ASP A 290 -22.50 -7.81 6.63
CA ASP A 290 -23.15 -7.59 7.91
C ASP A 290 -23.04 -8.80 8.83
N VAL A 291 -23.14 -10.05 8.34
CA VAL A 291 -22.92 -11.25 9.19
C VAL A 291 -21.50 -11.32 9.76
N ALA A 292 -20.48 -11.07 8.93
CA ALA A 292 -19.09 -11.02 9.37
C ALA A 292 -18.79 -9.82 10.29
N ARG A 293 -19.43 -8.66 10.05
CA ARG A 293 -19.34 -7.49 10.94
C ARG A 293 -20.02 -7.75 12.28
N LEU A 294 -21.12 -8.48 12.30
CA LEU A 294 -21.85 -8.87 13.50
C LEU A 294 -21.05 -9.84 14.36
N THR A 295 -20.43 -10.85 13.75
CA THR A 295 -19.51 -11.76 14.46
C THR A 295 -18.35 -10.99 15.07
N ALA A 296 -17.71 -10.10 14.28
CA ALA A 296 -16.62 -9.26 14.77
C ALA A 296 -17.07 -8.25 15.84
N GLY A 297 -18.28 -7.70 15.73
CA GLY A 297 -18.89 -6.80 16.71
C GLY A 297 -19.16 -7.51 18.04
N LEU A 298 -19.78 -8.69 17.99
CA LEU A 298 -20.06 -9.53 19.15
C LEU A 298 -18.78 -10.06 19.82
N GLU A 299 -17.73 -10.36 19.06
CA GLU A 299 -16.41 -10.73 19.60
C GLU A 299 -15.74 -9.55 20.32
N ARG A 300 -15.78 -8.35 19.72
CA ARG A 300 -15.28 -7.11 20.37
C ARG A 300 -16.04 -6.81 21.67
N LEU A 301 -17.36 -7.00 21.67
CA LEU A 301 -18.23 -6.81 22.83
C LEU A 301 -17.93 -7.80 23.96
N ARG A 302 -17.59 -9.05 23.64
CA ARG A 302 -17.20 -10.07 24.62
C ARG A 302 -15.84 -9.77 25.28
N ALA A 303 -14.94 -9.11 24.57
CA ALA A 303 -13.61 -8.77 25.06
C ALA A 303 -13.59 -7.58 26.06
N PHE A 304 -14.60 -6.70 26.06
CA PHE A 304 -14.55 -5.39 26.74
C PHE A 304 -15.20 -5.34 28.15
N ALA A 305 -15.59 -6.48 28.72
CA ALA A 305 -16.21 -6.67 30.05
C ALA A 305 -17.74 -6.54 30.13
N GLY A 306 -18.36 -7.66 30.52
CA GLY A 306 -19.69 -7.74 31.14
C GLY A 306 -20.87 -7.91 30.18
N ALA A 307 -21.16 -9.15 29.77
CA ALA A 307 -22.37 -9.51 29.02
C ALA A 307 -23.68 -8.92 29.61
N GLN A 308 -23.73 -8.70 30.93
CA GLN A 308 -24.85 -8.09 31.65
C GLN A 308 -25.10 -6.59 31.34
N LYS A 309 -24.08 -5.80 30.95
CA LYS A 309 -24.29 -4.38 30.56
C LYS A 309 -24.93 -4.26 29.19
N LEU A 310 -24.49 -5.10 28.24
CA LEU A 310 -25.06 -5.18 26.90
C LEU A 310 -26.51 -5.63 26.89
N ASP A 311 -26.82 -6.59 27.75
CA ASP A 311 -28.16 -7.02 28.07
C ASP A 311 -29.07 -5.82 28.30
N ARG A 312 -28.73 -4.94 29.22
CA ARG A 312 -29.57 -3.77 29.54
C ARG A 312 -29.73 -2.78 28.39
N HIS A 313 -28.74 -2.64 27.49
CA HIS A 313 -28.74 -1.63 26.42
C HIS A 313 -29.46 -2.05 25.15
N ALA A 314 -29.43 -3.33 24.79
CA ALA A 314 -30.17 -3.83 23.63
C ALA A 314 -31.60 -4.28 23.99
N ARG A 315 -31.90 -4.50 25.27
CA ARG A 315 -33.23 -4.81 25.82
C ARG A 315 -34.23 -3.65 25.70
N ARG A 316 -33.72 -2.46 25.39
CA ARG A 316 -34.43 -1.19 25.47
C ARG A 316 -34.35 -0.47 24.14
N ASP A 317 -35.45 -0.48 23.39
CA ASP A 317 -35.78 0.59 22.44
C ASP A 317 -36.15 1.85 23.24
N ASP A 318 -35.21 2.32 24.05
CA ASP A 318 -35.40 3.40 25.02
C ASP A 318 -34.49 4.56 24.61
N PRO A 319 -35.07 5.74 24.33
CA PRO A 319 -34.34 7.01 24.22
C PRO A 319 -33.25 7.20 25.27
N GLN A 320 -33.41 6.70 26.50
CA GLN A 320 -32.38 6.80 27.55
C GLN A 320 -31.05 6.13 27.18
N SER A 321 -31.09 5.01 26.46
CA SER A 321 -29.87 4.31 26.03
C SER A 321 -29.09 5.11 24.98
N LEU A 322 -29.80 5.75 24.04
CA LEU A 322 -29.19 6.68 23.08
C LEU A 322 -28.68 7.94 23.75
N LYS A 323 -29.39 8.49 24.75
CA LYS A 323 -28.93 9.62 25.57
C LYS A 323 -27.67 9.30 26.36
N ALA A 324 -27.55 8.08 26.88
CA ALA A 324 -26.33 7.65 27.58
C ALA A 324 -25.12 7.59 26.62
N LEU A 325 -25.29 7.03 25.43
CA LEU A 325 -24.25 7.02 24.39
C LEU A 325 -23.91 8.42 23.89
N ALA A 326 -24.93 9.25 23.66
CA ALA A 326 -24.76 10.64 23.28
C ALA A 326 -23.90 11.37 24.30
N ARG A 327 -24.23 11.25 25.60
CA ARG A 327 -23.42 11.82 26.69
C ARG A 327 -21.98 11.30 26.68
N GLN A 328 -21.77 9.99 26.54
CA GLN A 328 -20.43 9.39 26.47
C GLN A 328 -19.59 9.93 25.29
N LEU A 329 -20.22 10.18 24.14
CA LEU A 329 -19.59 10.75 22.95
C LEU A 329 -19.46 12.29 23.00
N SER A 330 -20.22 12.96 23.86
CA SER A 330 -20.13 14.41 24.06
C SER A 330 -19.15 14.81 25.18
N GLU A 331 -18.90 13.92 26.16
CA GLU A 331 -17.93 14.19 27.23
C GLU A 331 -16.51 14.30 26.67
N PRO A 332 -15.66 15.23 27.17
CA PRO A 332 -14.28 15.34 26.70
C PRO A 332 -13.49 14.04 26.93
N TRP A 333 -12.62 13.69 25.99
CA TRP A 333 -11.76 12.50 26.10
C TRP A 333 -10.33 12.90 26.43
N PRO A 334 -9.89 12.79 27.70
CA PRO A 334 -8.56 13.25 28.09
C PRO A 334 -7.43 12.56 27.33
N SER A 335 -7.62 11.28 26.95
CA SER A 335 -6.66 10.52 26.17
C SER A 335 -6.48 11.10 24.76
N LEU A 336 -7.57 11.43 24.06
CA LEU A 336 -7.51 12.04 22.74
C LEU A 336 -6.91 13.47 22.80
N GLN A 337 -7.27 14.25 23.81
CA GLN A 337 -6.70 15.58 24.05
C GLN A 337 -5.20 15.51 24.38
N ALA A 338 -4.78 14.53 25.17
CA ALA A 338 -3.37 14.26 25.44
C ALA A 338 -2.61 13.87 24.16
N ALA A 339 -3.22 13.10 23.26
CA ALA A 339 -2.62 12.76 21.97
C ALA A 339 -2.47 13.99 21.05
N VAL A 340 -3.47 14.86 21.00
CA VAL A 340 -3.42 16.14 20.26
C VAL A 340 -2.29 17.01 20.79
N HIS A 341 -2.30 17.28 22.10
CA HIS A 341 -1.30 18.14 22.73
C HIS A 341 0.11 17.56 22.61
N GLY A 342 0.27 16.25 22.80
CA GLY A 342 1.54 15.55 22.61
C GLY A 342 2.05 15.69 21.18
N ALA A 343 1.19 15.55 20.17
CA ALA A 343 1.58 15.74 18.77
C ALA A 343 2.01 17.19 18.46
N GLU A 344 1.30 18.19 18.99
CA GLU A 344 1.65 19.62 18.86
C GLU A 344 3.02 19.93 19.49
N GLN A 345 3.23 19.54 20.76
CA GLN A 345 4.51 19.72 21.45
C GLN A 345 5.67 19.05 20.72
N LEU A 346 5.45 17.84 20.17
CA LEU A 346 6.46 17.13 19.41
C LEU A 346 6.75 17.79 18.06
N ALA A 347 5.75 18.39 17.42
CA ALA A 347 5.95 19.11 16.16
C ALA A 347 6.94 20.27 16.34
N ASP A 348 6.73 21.07 17.39
CA ASP A 348 7.61 22.20 17.72
C ASP A 348 9.02 21.72 18.08
N ARG A 349 9.11 20.69 18.92
CA ARG A 349 10.40 20.17 19.40
C ARG A 349 11.23 19.49 18.31
N LEU A 350 10.59 18.79 17.37
CA LEU A 350 11.26 18.01 16.33
C LEU A 350 11.30 18.70 14.96
N GLY A 351 10.57 19.81 14.78
CA GLY A 351 10.45 20.50 13.49
C GLY A 351 9.71 19.68 12.44
N LEU A 352 8.72 18.87 12.84
CA LEU A 352 7.98 17.97 11.96
C LEU A 352 6.53 18.45 11.76
N GLY A 353 6.28 19.23 10.70
CA GLY A 353 4.93 19.74 10.38
C GLY A 353 3.87 18.65 10.19
N GLN A 354 4.25 17.41 9.83
CA GLN A 354 3.32 16.29 9.73
C GLN A 354 2.71 15.90 11.09
N LEU A 355 3.35 16.23 12.21
CA LEU A 355 2.77 16.04 13.54
C LEU A 355 1.66 17.08 13.82
N LEU A 356 1.77 18.32 13.33
CA LEU A 356 0.67 19.28 13.38
C LEU A 356 -0.52 18.81 12.53
N LEU A 357 -0.25 18.23 11.35
CA LEU A 357 -1.31 17.65 10.51
C LEU A 357 -1.97 16.44 11.18
N LEU A 358 -1.21 15.63 11.91
CA LEU A 358 -1.73 14.54 12.74
C LEU A 358 -2.58 15.08 13.90
N ALA A 359 -2.10 16.10 14.62
CA ALA A 359 -2.86 16.76 15.69
C ALA A 359 -4.19 17.32 15.17
N ALA A 360 -4.17 18.05 14.05
CA ALA A 360 -5.37 18.54 13.39
C ALA A 360 -6.31 17.41 12.94
N HIS A 361 -5.77 16.25 12.54
CA HIS A 361 -6.57 15.07 12.22
C HIS A 361 -7.24 14.48 13.47
N LEU A 362 -6.52 14.38 14.59
CA LEU A 362 -7.06 13.93 15.87
C LEU A 362 -8.11 14.91 16.42
N GLN A 363 -7.94 16.22 16.24
CA GLN A 363 -8.95 17.23 16.54
C GLN A 363 -10.20 17.06 15.66
N ARG A 364 -10.05 16.78 14.36
CA ARG A 364 -11.20 16.47 13.48
C ARG A 364 -11.94 15.21 13.92
N ILE A 365 -11.20 14.18 14.38
CA ILE A 365 -11.79 12.97 14.99
C ILE A 365 -12.59 13.35 16.23
N ASP A 366 -12.08 14.22 17.11
CA ASP A 366 -12.78 14.66 18.32
C ASP A 366 -14.04 15.48 18.01
N GLN A 367 -13.96 16.40 17.03
CA GLN A 367 -15.10 17.17 16.54
C GLN A 367 -16.17 16.26 15.95
N PHE A 368 -15.77 15.27 15.14
CA PHE A 368 -16.68 14.32 14.52
C PHE A 368 -17.36 13.44 15.58
N ARG A 369 -16.61 12.95 16.57
CA ARG A 369 -17.13 12.23 17.73
C ARG A 369 -18.19 13.05 18.47
N THR A 370 -17.90 14.32 18.76
CA THR A 370 -18.80 15.22 19.48
C THR A 370 -20.09 15.47 18.69
N ARG A 371 -19.98 15.65 17.36
CA ARG A 371 -21.15 15.78 16.46
C ARG A 371 -21.99 14.51 16.45
N LEU A 372 -21.37 13.34 16.35
CA LEU A 372 -22.08 12.06 16.45
C LEU A 372 -22.83 11.94 17.79
N GLY A 373 -22.25 12.40 18.90
CA GLY A 373 -22.93 12.49 20.18
C GLY A 373 -24.18 13.39 20.13
N ALA A 374 -24.08 14.56 19.52
CA ALA A 374 -25.21 15.49 19.33
C ALA A 374 -26.31 14.90 18.43
N ASP A 375 -25.93 14.24 17.33
CA ASP A 375 -26.87 13.59 16.40
C ASP A 375 -27.64 12.46 17.11
N LEU A 376 -26.97 11.69 17.96
CA LEU A 376 -27.61 10.65 18.78
C LEU A 376 -28.54 11.25 19.85
N GLN A 377 -28.19 12.41 20.41
CA GLN A 377 -29.05 13.12 21.36
C GLN A 377 -30.34 13.59 20.65
N GLU A 378 -30.22 14.23 19.49
CA GLU A 378 -31.37 14.65 18.67
C GLU A 378 -32.23 13.45 18.27
N LEU A 379 -31.60 12.33 17.88
CA LEU A 379 -32.30 11.09 17.56
C LEU A 379 -33.12 10.59 18.74
N ALA A 380 -32.51 10.58 19.94
CA ALA A 380 -33.18 10.17 21.16
C ALA A 380 -34.36 11.09 21.53
N ASP A 381 -34.25 12.39 21.28
CA ASP A 381 -35.30 13.38 21.59
C ASP A 381 -36.45 13.37 20.58
N SER A 382 -36.20 12.98 19.32
CA SER A 382 -37.20 12.98 18.25
C SER A 382 -38.37 11.99 18.44
N GLY A 383 -38.15 10.90 19.18
CA GLY A 383 -39.19 9.91 19.55
C GLY A 383 -39.94 9.20 18.41
N SER A 384 -39.61 9.44 17.13
CA SER A 384 -40.35 8.92 15.97
C SER A 384 -39.74 7.63 15.40
N PRO A 385 -40.40 6.46 15.51
CA PRO A 385 -39.83 5.16 15.10
C PRO A 385 -39.33 5.11 13.65
N ASP A 386 -40.00 5.78 12.71
CA ASP A 386 -39.62 5.75 11.28
C ASP A 386 -38.34 6.56 10.98
N VAL A 387 -38.11 7.64 11.74
CA VAL A 387 -36.89 8.48 11.62
C VAL A 387 -35.68 7.76 12.23
N TRP A 388 -35.93 6.88 13.20
CA TRP A 388 -34.87 6.17 13.92
C TRP A 388 -34.04 5.28 13.01
N HIS A 389 -34.67 4.57 12.08
CA HIS A 389 -33.99 3.50 11.36
C HIS A 389 -32.89 3.97 10.41
N ARG A 390 -33.16 5.01 9.60
CA ARG A 390 -32.17 5.53 8.65
C ARG A 390 -31.02 6.23 9.39
N ARG A 391 -31.34 7.07 10.37
CA ARG A 391 -30.34 7.82 11.14
C ARG A 391 -29.50 6.93 12.04
N LEU A 392 -30.06 5.85 12.60
CA LEU A 392 -29.32 4.87 13.39
C LEU A 392 -28.33 4.06 12.55
N ALA A 393 -28.74 3.63 11.35
CA ALA A 393 -27.84 2.97 10.39
C ALA A 393 -26.67 3.88 9.99
N GLU A 394 -26.94 5.15 9.69
CA GLU A 394 -25.93 6.15 9.38
C GLU A 394 -24.99 6.37 10.56
N SER A 395 -25.53 6.54 11.77
CA SER A 395 -24.76 6.73 13.01
C SER A 395 -23.87 5.53 13.32
N ALA A 396 -24.37 4.29 13.17
CA ALA A 396 -23.60 3.07 13.36
C ALA A 396 -22.46 2.96 12.35
N ALA A 397 -22.72 3.27 11.07
CA ALA A 397 -21.71 3.28 10.02
C ALA A 397 -20.62 4.34 10.29
N GLN A 398 -21.02 5.54 10.71
CA GLN A 398 -20.14 6.64 11.09
C GLN A 398 -19.27 6.30 12.31
N ALA A 399 -19.87 5.77 13.38
CA ALA A 399 -19.15 5.32 14.57
C ALA A 399 -18.13 4.22 14.22
N GLY A 400 -18.55 3.20 13.46
CA GLY A 400 -17.66 2.14 13.03
C GLY A 400 -16.53 2.62 12.13
N ALA A 401 -16.78 3.62 11.28
CA ALA A 401 -15.73 4.26 10.47
C ALA A 401 -14.73 5.03 11.35
N LEU A 402 -15.23 5.82 12.31
CA LEU A 402 -14.40 6.56 13.27
C LEU A 402 -13.48 5.61 14.06
N HIS A 403 -14.04 4.53 14.62
CA HIS A 403 -13.24 3.56 15.40
C HIS A 403 -12.15 2.89 14.56
N ARG A 404 -12.45 2.52 13.30
CA ARG A 404 -11.42 1.99 12.38
C ARG A 404 -10.36 3.03 12.03
N GLN A 405 -10.74 4.31 11.89
CA GLN A 405 -9.78 5.40 11.65
C GLN A 405 -8.83 5.53 12.84
N VAL A 406 -9.35 5.64 14.07
CA VAL A 406 -8.51 5.78 15.28
C VAL A 406 -7.61 4.56 15.49
N LEU A 407 -8.14 3.34 15.39
CA LEU A 407 -7.35 2.10 15.49
C LEU A 407 -6.27 2.01 14.39
N GLY A 408 -6.57 2.51 13.19
CA GLY A 408 -5.63 2.54 12.08
C GLY A 408 -4.36 3.35 12.34
N LEU A 409 -4.41 4.29 13.30
CA LEU A 409 -3.26 5.12 13.70
C LEU A 409 -2.33 4.40 14.69
N VAL A 410 -2.88 3.52 15.53
CA VAL A 410 -2.16 2.91 16.67
C VAL A 410 -0.99 2.04 16.20
N ARG A 411 -1.28 1.01 15.39
CA ARG A 411 -0.28 0.01 14.96
C ARG A 411 0.97 0.65 14.32
N PRO A 412 0.86 1.59 13.36
CA PRO A 412 2.04 2.24 12.81
C PRO A 412 2.83 3.12 13.79
N LEU A 413 2.20 3.69 14.82
CA LEU A 413 2.90 4.43 15.87
C LEU A 413 3.61 3.47 16.83
N GLU A 414 2.96 2.36 17.21
CA GLU A 414 3.59 1.30 18.01
C GLU A 414 4.86 0.74 17.35
N TYR A 415 4.88 0.65 16.01
CA TYR A 415 6.07 0.24 15.27
C TYR A 415 7.32 1.06 15.64
N LEU A 416 7.17 2.37 15.87
CA LEU A 416 8.27 3.25 16.29
C LEU A 416 8.70 3.02 17.73
N ALA A 417 7.76 2.65 18.61
CA ALA A 417 8.05 2.32 20.00
C ALA A 417 8.72 0.94 20.17
N ARG A 418 8.69 0.09 19.13
CA ARG A 418 9.11 -1.32 19.19
C ARG A 418 10.21 -1.66 18.19
N LEU A 419 11.14 -0.72 17.96
CA LEU A 419 12.29 -0.94 17.06
C LEU A 419 13.30 -1.96 17.62
N ASP A 420 13.27 -2.22 18.92
CA ASP A 420 14.06 -3.26 19.57
C ASP A 420 13.39 -4.64 19.51
N GLU A 421 12.08 -4.75 19.30
CA GLU A 421 11.36 -6.03 19.33
C GLU A 421 11.89 -7.05 18.32
N LEU A 422 11.97 -8.32 18.75
CA LEU A 422 12.34 -9.47 17.89
C LEU A 422 11.10 -10.07 17.23
N SER A 423 10.35 -9.22 16.53
CA SER A 423 9.24 -9.62 15.67
C SER A 423 9.21 -8.74 14.43
N PHE A 424 8.81 -9.30 13.30
CA PHE A 424 8.70 -8.56 12.06
C PHE A 424 7.30 -7.99 11.85
N TRP A 425 7.28 -6.77 11.34
CA TRP A 425 6.08 -6.06 10.93
C TRP A 425 5.94 -6.11 9.41
N LYS A 426 4.73 -5.89 8.91
CA LYS A 426 4.46 -5.84 7.46
C LYS A 426 5.34 -4.79 6.74
N THR A 427 5.61 -3.67 7.40
CA THR A 427 6.49 -2.60 6.92
C THR A 427 7.93 -3.04 6.72
N ASP A 428 8.42 -4.00 7.49
CA ASP A 428 9.79 -4.50 7.37
C ASP A 428 10.01 -5.31 6.09
N GLY A 429 8.97 -6.01 5.61
CA GLY A 429 9.05 -6.74 4.34
C GLY A 429 9.31 -5.81 3.15
N PHE A 430 8.67 -4.64 3.13
CA PHE A 430 8.93 -3.62 2.13
C PHE A 430 10.35 -3.05 2.26
N ALA A 431 10.82 -2.77 3.48
CA ALA A 431 12.18 -2.26 3.71
C ALA A 431 13.27 -3.27 3.31
N LEU A 432 13.03 -4.57 3.52
CA LEU A 432 13.96 -5.62 3.09
C LEU A 432 13.99 -5.74 1.56
N GLN A 433 12.81 -5.72 0.91
CA GLN A 433 12.71 -5.71 -0.54
C GLN A 433 13.41 -4.49 -1.15
N GLU A 434 13.16 -3.30 -0.58
CA GLU A 434 13.80 -2.03 -0.93
C GLU A 434 15.33 -2.15 -0.87
N ALA A 435 15.87 -2.63 0.25
CA ALA A 435 17.31 -2.77 0.43
C ALA A 435 17.94 -3.74 -0.57
N ILE A 436 17.24 -4.82 -0.93
CA ILE A 436 17.70 -5.76 -1.97
C ILE A 436 17.72 -5.08 -3.34
N TRP A 437 16.68 -4.33 -3.69
CA TRP A 437 16.64 -3.58 -4.95
C TRP A 437 17.76 -2.53 -5.01
N LEU A 438 17.91 -1.73 -3.95
CA LEU A 438 19.01 -0.76 -3.81
C LEU A 438 20.38 -1.44 -3.95
N ARG A 439 20.60 -2.58 -3.27
CA ARG A 439 21.85 -3.33 -3.36
C ARG A 439 22.11 -3.81 -4.78
N ASN A 440 21.09 -4.28 -5.48
CA ASN A 440 21.24 -4.76 -6.85
C ASN A 440 21.63 -3.61 -7.77
N VAL A 441 20.83 -2.54 -7.78
CA VAL A 441 21.09 -1.31 -8.55
C VAL A 441 22.50 -0.80 -8.27
N SER A 442 22.81 -0.60 -6.99
CA SER A 442 24.07 0.01 -6.56
C SER A 442 25.28 -0.80 -7.05
N ARG A 443 25.20 -2.14 -7.03
CA ARG A 443 26.31 -3.00 -7.46
C ARG A 443 26.60 -2.93 -8.96
N TRP A 444 25.56 -2.99 -9.80
CA TRP A 444 25.80 -2.98 -11.25
C TRP A 444 25.98 -1.57 -11.80
N ALA A 445 25.33 -0.55 -11.22
CA ALA A 445 25.46 0.84 -11.67
C ALA A 445 26.86 1.41 -11.41
N VAL A 446 27.51 1.02 -10.30
CA VAL A 446 28.89 1.41 -9.99
C VAL A 446 29.91 0.75 -10.93
N GLY A 447 29.62 -0.45 -11.44
CA GLY A 447 30.55 -1.22 -12.25
C GLY A 447 31.83 -1.57 -11.49
N ASP A 448 32.98 -1.34 -12.12
CA ASP A 448 34.31 -1.64 -11.56
C ASP A 448 34.94 -0.49 -10.77
N GLU A 449 34.24 0.66 -10.66
CA GLU A 449 34.75 1.85 -9.96
C GLU A 449 35.02 1.55 -8.48
N ARG A 450 36.14 2.06 -7.96
CA ARG A 450 36.60 1.81 -6.58
C ARG A 450 36.69 3.06 -5.71
N GLU A 451 36.83 4.22 -6.33
CA GLU A 451 36.95 5.50 -5.64
C GLU A 451 35.56 6.01 -5.22
N VAL A 452 35.41 6.44 -3.97
CA VAL A 452 34.14 6.85 -3.37
C VAL A 452 33.39 7.88 -4.23
N VAL A 453 34.08 8.95 -4.65
CA VAL A 453 33.47 10.02 -5.46
C VAL A 453 33.04 9.50 -6.83
N SER A 454 33.89 8.70 -7.49
CA SER A 454 33.57 8.10 -8.79
C SER A 454 32.38 7.13 -8.71
N GLN A 455 32.29 6.32 -7.64
CA GLN A 455 31.12 5.49 -7.36
C GLN A 455 29.87 6.34 -7.15
N ALA A 456 29.96 7.43 -6.39
CA ALA A 456 28.84 8.34 -6.16
C ALA A 456 28.35 9.02 -7.45
N VAL A 457 29.25 9.44 -8.33
CA VAL A 457 28.90 10.00 -9.65
C VAL A 457 28.12 8.98 -10.50
N ARG A 458 28.54 7.71 -10.53
CA ARG A 458 27.82 6.64 -11.25
C ARG A 458 26.42 6.41 -10.68
N LEU A 459 26.30 6.35 -9.36
CA LEU A 459 25.02 6.16 -8.68
C LEU A 459 24.08 7.34 -8.93
N PHE A 460 24.60 8.56 -8.86
CA PHE A 460 23.82 9.76 -9.11
C PHE A 460 23.35 9.83 -10.57
N ASP A 461 24.24 9.54 -11.54
CA ASP A 461 23.87 9.47 -12.96
C ASP A 461 22.75 8.44 -13.21
N TRP A 462 22.84 7.26 -12.58
CA TRP A 462 21.80 6.24 -12.67
C TRP A 462 20.44 6.77 -12.21
N ILE A 463 20.40 7.48 -11.07
CA ILE A 463 19.16 8.05 -10.51
C ILE A 463 18.54 9.05 -11.47
N VAL A 464 19.33 9.97 -12.01
CA VAL A 464 18.82 11.03 -12.89
C VAL A 464 18.23 10.43 -14.17
N ARG A 465 18.83 9.36 -14.71
CA ARG A 465 18.33 8.66 -15.90
C ARG A 465 17.09 7.79 -15.62
N ASN A 466 17.01 7.16 -14.45
CA ASN A 466 16.01 6.12 -14.14
C ASN A 466 14.83 6.57 -13.27
N ILE A 467 14.93 7.75 -12.65
CA ILE A 467 13.87 8.36 -11.85
C ILE A 467 13.57 9.72 -12.48
N GLN A 468 12.49 9.85 -13.25
CA GLN A 468 12.07 11.15 -13.80
C GLN A 468 11.78 12.14 -12.67
N LEU A 469 12.17 13.41 -12.85
CA LEU A 469 11.86 14.46 -11.89
C LEU A 469 10.42 14.90 -12.06
N ASP A 470 9.65 14.83 -10.99
CA ASP A 470 8.34 15.43 -10.91
C ASP A 470 8.45 16.86 -10.38
N GLY A 471 7.59 17.75 -10.88
CA GLY A 471 7.44 19.09 -10.35
C GLY A 471 6.81 19.08 -8.95
N GLU A 472 6.97 20.18 -8.24
CA GLU A 472 6.13 20.45 -7.08
C GLU A 472 4.68 20.63 -7.54
N ALA A 473 3.71 20.14 -6.76
CA ALA A 473 2.31 20.33 -7.10
C ALA A 473 2.02 21.85 -7.12
N PRO A 474 1.25 22.35 -8.11
CA PRO A 474 0.87 23.77 -8.13
C PRO A 474 0.21 24.16 -6.79
N PRO A 475 0.47 25.36 -6.25
CA PRO A 475 -0.11 25.80 -4.98
C PRO A 475 -1.65 25.73 -4.92
N ASP A 476 -2.31 25.85 -6.07
CA ASP A 476 -3.77 25.84 -6.23
C ASP A 476 -4.37 24.42 -6.29
N ASP A 477 -3.55 23.38 -6.38
CA ASP A 477 -4.00 22.00 -6.25
C ASP A 477 -4.15 21.70 -4.76
N HIS A 478 -5.37 21.85 -4.23
CA HIS A 478 -5.72 21.54 -2.84
C HIS A 478 -5.51 20.06 -2.46
N THR A 479 -5.01 19.23 -3.37
CA THR A 479 -4.68 17.83 -3.14
C THR A 479 -3.25 17.69 -2.61
N GLU A 480 -3.12 17.31 -1.34
CA GLU A 480 -1.82 17.04 -0.74
C GLU A 480 -1.07 15.94 -1.53
N ARG A 481 0.13 16.26 -2.05
CA ARG A 481 0.99 15.28 -2.73
C ARG A 481 1.37 14.15 -1.77
N ILE A 482 1.18 12.92 -2.23
CA ILE A 482 1.61 11.73 -1.49
C ILE A 482 3.12 11.57 -1.60
N MET A 483 3.78 11.54 -0.45
CA MET A 483 5.19 11.24 -0.33
C MET A 483 5.44 9.78 -0.68
N GLN A 484 6.28 9.56 -1.67
CA GLN A 484 6.73 8.23 -2.06
C GLN A 484 7.87 7.77 -1.13
N ARG A 485 7.84 6.50 -0.77
CA ARG A 485 8.96 5.81 -0.12
C ARG A 485 9.96 5.34 -1.16
N PRO A 486 11.22 5.07 -0.80
CA PRO A 486 12.25 4.75 -1.79
C PRO A 486 11.90 3.55 -2.69
N TRP A 487 11.29 2.49 -2.18
CA TRP A 487 10.83 1.37 -3.02
C TRP A 487 9.71 1.76 -3.99
N GLU A 488 8.84 2.70 -3.62
CA GLU A 488 7.78 3.21 -4.51
C GLU A 488 8.43 4.05 -5.60
N THR A 489 9.36 4.94 -5.27
CA THR A 489 10.13 5.72 -6.26
C THR A 489 10.93 4.82 -7.21
N LEU A 490 11.55 3.75 -6.71
CA LEU A 490 12.26 2.77 -7.54
C LEU A 490 11.30 2.01 -8.47
N LEU A 491 10.14 1.57 -7.97
CA LEU A 491 9.16 0.83 -8.75
C LEU A 491 8.52 1.72 -9.81
N LEU A 492 8.02 2.89 -9.41
CA LEU A 492 7.28 3.83 -10.24
C LEU A 492 8.21 4.55 -11.23
N GLY A 493 9.47 4.79 -10.88
CA GLY A 493 10.48 5.39 -11.76
C GLY A 493 10.37 6.91 -11.91
N HIS A 494 9.67 7.59 -11.01
CA HIS A 494 9.57 9.05 -10.99
C HIS A 494 9.38 9.56 -9.55
N GLY A 495 9.74 10.81 -9.30
CA GLY A 495 9.63 11.43 -7.99
C GLY A 495 10.21 12.84 -7.93
N THR A 496 10.02 13.51 -6.80
CA THR A 496 10.56 14.84 -6.48
C THR A 496 12.09 14.81 -6.29
N ALA A 497 12.70 15.99 -6.21
CA ALA A 497 14.13 16.13 -5.90
C ALA A 497 14.50 15.46 -4.55
N GLU A 498 13.67 15.61 -3.52
CA GLU A 498 13.88 14.93 -2.23
C GLU A 498 13.76 13.40 -2.34
N GLU A 499 12.85 12.88 -3.17
CA GLU A 499 12.70 11.43 -3.39
C GLU A 499 13.90 10.86 -4.16
N ARG A 500 14.43 11.59 -5.15
CA ARG A 500 15.71 11.27 -5.80
C ARG A 500 16.87 11.29 -4.79
N ALA A 501 16.95 12.32 -3.96
CA ALA A 501 17.97 12.46 -2.92
C ALA A 501 17.94 11.27 -1.95
N TRP A 502 16.74 10.85 -1.55
CA TRP A 502 16.57 9.76 -0.61
C TRP A 502 17.03 8.43 -1.21
N VAL A 503 16.65 8.13 -2.45
CA VAL A 503 17.18 6.96 -3.17
C VAL A 503 18.69 7.05 -3.32
N PHE A 504 19.27 8.24 -3.58
CA PHE A 504 20.71 8.41 -3.72
C PHE A 504 21.48 8.07 -2.45
N VAL A 505 21.05 8.64 -1.32
CA VAL A 505 21.65 8.36 -0.01
C VAL A 505 21.58 6.86 0.30
N LEU A 506 20.47 6.19 -0.04
CA LEU A 506 20.31 4.76 0.20
C LEU A 506 21.13 3.88 -0.75
N LEU A 507 21.33 4.29 -2.01
CA LEU A 507 22.22 3.61 -2.95
C LEU A 507 23.68 3.73 -2.51
N ALA A 508 24.10 4.92 -2.07
CA ALA A 508 25.44 5.18 -1.52
C ALA A 508 25.69 4.33 -0.28
N ARG A 509 24.69 4.21 0.61
CA ARG A 509 24.76 3.31 1.78
C ARG A 509 25.09 1.87 1.40
N GLN A 510 24.54 1.33 0.31
CA GLN A 510 24.85 -0.05 -0.10
C GLN A 510 26.31 -0.25 -0.53
N GLN A 511 27.03 0.82 -0.87
CA GLN A 511 28.48 0.82 -1.10
C GLN A 511 29.29 1.11 0.18
N GLY A 512 28.63 1.39 1.30
CA GLY A 512 29.29 1.86 2.52
C GLY A 512 29.76 3.32 2.45
N ILE A 513 29.20 4.10 1.52
CA ILE A 513 29.51 5.52 1.35
C ILE A 513 28.58 6.34 2.24
N ASP A 514 29.16 7.28 2.99
CA ASP A 514 28.39 8.24 3.78
C ASP A 514 27.87 9.37 2.88
N ALA A 515 26.57 9.39 2.70
CA ALA A 515 25.85 10.47 2.02
C ALA A 515 24.82 11.10 2.95
N VAL A 516 24.60 12.41 2.82
CA VAL A 516 23.68 13.19 3.64
C VAL A 516 22.91 14.18 2.80
N GLN A 517 21.66 14.48 3.18
CA GLN A 517 20.95 15.61 2.63
C GLN A 517 21.50 16.89 3.29
N LEU A 518 21.95 17.86 2.50
CA LEU A 518 22.31 19.19 2.98
C LEU A 518 21.08 20.10 2.91
N ALA A 519 20.91 20.95 3.90
CA ALA A 519 19.82 21.91 3.97
C ALA A 519 20.30 23.29 4.43
N LEU A 520 19.60 24.31 3.97
CA LEU A 520 19.86 25.70 4.31
C LEU A 520 18.80 26.23 5.27
N PRO A 521 19.17 27.03 6.28
CA PRO A 521 18.21 27.69 7.14
C PRO A 521 17.50 28.80 6.37
N HIS A 522 16.17 28.81 6.43
CA HIS A 522 15.33 29.87 5.91
C HIS A 522 14.98 30.86 7.02
N PRO A 523 14.68 32.14 6.71
CA PRO A 523 14.38 33.17 7.71
C PRO A 523 13.21 32.85 8.67
N ASP A 524 12.23 32.07 8.25
CA ASP A 524 11.10 31.60 9.08
C ASP A 524 11.47 30.44 10.04
N GLY A 525 12.74 30.01 10.05
CA GLY A 525 13.25 28.92 10.88
C GLY A 525 13.14 27.53 10.25
N ARG A 526 12.51 27.37 9.08
CA ARG A 526 12.48 26.06 8.38
C ARG A 526 13.83 25.74 7.75
N LEU A 527 14.11 24.45 7.61
CA LEU A 527 15.24 23.97 6.82
C LEU A 527 14.76 23.64 5.41
N VAL A 528 15.41 24.20 4.39
CA VAL A 528 15.12 23.93 2.98
C VAL A 528 16.18 22.96 2.46
N PRO A 529 15.81 21.70 2.11
CA PRO A 529 16.71 20.77 1.46
C PRO A 529 17.28 21.37 0.17
N TRP A 530 18.57 21.19 -0.06
CA TRP A 530 19.27 21.74 -1.22
C TRP A 530 19.94 20.64 -2.05
N ALA A 531 21.08 20.14 -1.58
CA ALA A 531 21.93 19.19 -2.30
C ALA A 531 22.20 17.94 -1.45
N VAL A 532 22.65 16.85 -2.07
CA VAL A 532 23.22 15.71 -1.35
C VAL A 532 24.73 15.88 -1.27
N GLY A 533 25.25 15.78 -0.05
CA GLY A 533 26.68 15.76 0.23
C GLY A 533 27.19 14.33 0.38
N VAL A 534 28.26 13.98 -0.33
CA VAL A 534 28.97 12.70 -0.19
C VAL A 534 30.29 12.93 0.52
N LEU A 535 30.50 12.25 1.64
CA LEU A 535 31.70 12.38 2.44
C LEU A 535 32.81 11.45 1.90
N ASP A 536 33.97 12.04 1.62
CA ASP A 536 35.21 11.30 1.36
C ASP A 536 36.36 11.99 2.12
N GLY A 537 36.96 11.26 3.07
CA GLY A 537 37.88 11.85 4.05
C GLY A 537 37.20 12.94 4.90
N THR A 538 37.65 14.19 4.74
CA THR A 538 37.09 15.39 5.41
C THR A 538 36.37 16.32 4.44
N GLU A 539 36.27 15.95 3.17
CA GLU A 539 35.61 16.75 2.14
C GLU A 539 34.19 16.23 1.87
N ILE A 540 33.28 17.16 1.53
CA ILE A 540 31.89 16.85 1.19
C ILE A 540 31.65 17.25 -0.27
N TYR A 541 31.46 16.26 -1.14
CA TYR A 541 31.21 16.44 -2.57
C TYR A 541 29.72 16.65 -2.85
N LEU A 542 29.39 17.59 -3.73
CA LEU A 542 28.03 18.12 -3.86
C LEU A 542 27.29 17.61 -5.12
N PHE A 543 26.06 17.16 -4.91
CA PHE A 543 25.16 16.66 -5.96
C PHE A 543 23.79 17.31 -5.82
N ASP A 544 23.26 17.89 -6.90
CA ASP A 544 21.95 18.56 -6.88
C ASP A 544 20.89 17.70 -7.60
N PRO A 545 19.98 17.03 -6.85
CA PRO A 545 18.94 16.15 -7.43
C PRO A 545 17.88 16.88 -8.27
N ALA A 546 17.70 18.18 -8.05
CA ALA A 546 16.75 19.02 -8.79
C ALA A 546 17.33 19.42 -10.15
N LEU A 547 18.61 19.84 -10.18
CA LEU A 547 19.33 20.03 -11.44
C LEU A 547 19.57 18.70 -12.17
N GLY A 548 19.69 17.60 -11.43
CA GLY A 548 20.12 16.31 -11.98
C GLY A 548 21.60 16.32 -12.39
N LEU A 549 22.42 17.13 -11.72
CA LEU A 549 23.85 17.27 -11.99
C LEU A 549 24.65 17.27 -10.68
N PRO A 550 25.88 16.71 -10.66
CA PRO A 550 26.86 17.09 -9.67
C PRO A 550 27.14 18.61 -9.80
N ILE A 551 27.34 19.30 -8.67
CA ILE A 551 27.82 20.69 -8.74
C ILE A 551 29.24 20.64 -9.28
N PRO A 552 29.58 21.26 -10.42
CA PRO A 552 30.90 21.11 -11.03
C PRO A 552 31.98 21.82 -10.21
N ALA A 553 33.11 21.16 -9.99
CA ALA A 553 34.32 21.81 -9.51
C ALA A 553 34.78 22.90 -10.50
N PRO A 554 35.60 23.88 -10.07
CA PRO A 554 36.28 24.78 -11.01
C PRO A 554 36.98 23.99 -12.13
N GLY A 555 36.65 24.30 -13.39
CA GLY A 555 37.16 23.58 -14.56
C GLY A 555 36.83 22.08 -14.58
N GLY A 556 35.82 21.65 -13.82
CA GLY A 556 35.46 20.25 -13.64
C GLY A 556 34.52 19.68 -14.72
N VAL A 557 34.19 20.47 -15.75
CA VAL A 557 33.34 20.04 -16.86
C VAL A 557 34.21 19.81 -18.09
N GLU A 558 34.22 18.58 -18.60
CA GLU A 558 35.03 18.17 -19.75
C GLU A 558 34.28 17.17 -20.63
N LEU A 559 34.79 16.91 -21.84
CA LEU A 559 34.33 15.82 -22.68
C LEU A 559 35.22 14.58 -22.47
N SER A 560 34.58 13.42 -22.38
CA SER A 560 35.26 12.14 -22.49
C SER A 560 35.87 11.96 -23.90
N PRO A 561 36.76 10.98 -24.10
CA PRO A 561 37.20 10.60 -25.44
C PRO A 561 36.06 10.16 -26.37
N SER A 562 34.92 9.72 -25.82
CA SER A 562 33.71 9.37 -26.59
C SER A 562 32.79 10.57 -26.87
N GLY A 563 33.17 11.79 -26.44
CA GLY A 563 32.36 13.00 -26.61
C GLY A 563 31.26 13.17 -25.56
N GLU A 564 31.26 12.37 -24.49
CA GLU A 564 30.29 12.47 -23.40
C GLU A 564 30.70 13.52 -22.37
N LEU A 565 29.76 14.30 -21.88
CA LEU A 565 30.03 15.26 -20.81
C LEU A 565 30.36 14.54 -19.49
N ARG A 566 31.54 14.82 -18.94
CA ARG A 566 31.99 14.42 -17.60
C ARG A 566 32.00 15.63 -16.68
N ILE A 567 31.48 15.43 -15.48
CA ILE A 567 31.40 16.48 -14.45
C ILE A 567 32.07 15.94 -13.19
N ARG A 568 33.20 16.55 -12.83
CA ARG A 568 33.88 16.34 -11.55
C ARG A 568 33.15 17.16 -10.48
N PRO A 569 32.62 16.52 -9.41
CA PRO A 569 31.88 17.25 -8.38
C PRO A 569 32.81 18.19 -7.59
N ALA A 570 32.31 19.37 -7.26
CA ALA A 570 32.90 20.33 -6.34
C ALA A 570 32.73 19.84 -4.89
N THR A 571 33.65 20.26 -4.02
CA THR A 571 33.48 20.12 -2.58
C THR A 571 32.78 21.33 -1.98
N LEU A 572 32.14 21.14 -0.83
CA LEU A 572 31.55 22.22 -0.04
C LEU A 572 32.58 23.29 0.33
N SER A 573 33.83 22.92 0.57
CA SER A 573 34.95 23.85 0.79
C SER A 573 35.16 24.77 -0.42
N GLN A 574 35.25 24.19 -1.61
CA GLN A 574 35.46 24.95 -2.85
C GLN A 574 34.31 25.93 -3.11
N VAL A 575 33.07 25.52 -2.83
CA VAL A 575 31.91 26.38 -2.99
C VAL A 575 31.87 27.53 -1.97
N LEU A 576 32.32 27.28 -0.73
CA LEU A 576 32.41 28.32 0.30
C LEU A 576 33.53 29.34 0.02
N GLU A 577 34.61 28.91 -0.62
CA GLU A 577 35.76 29.75 -0.97
C GLU A 577 35.47 30.65 -2.18
N ASP A 578 34.72 30.16 -3.17
CA ASP A 578 34.44 30.88 -4.41
C ASP A 578 32.98 30.71 -4.87
N ASP A 579 32.18 31.78 -4.74
CA ASP A 579 30.79 31.79 -5.19
C ASP A 579 30.65 31.56 -6.70
N ASN A 580 31.70 31.82 -7.50
CA ASN A 580 31.68 31.55 -8.94
C ASN A 580 31.45 30.06 -9.25
N VAL A 581 31.78 29.17 -8.31
CA VAL A 581 31.47 27.74 -8.42
C VAL A 581 29.96 27.48 -8.47
N LEU A 582 29.13 28.33 -7.86
CA LEU A 582 27.66 28.28 -8.01
C LEU A 582 27.17 29.19 -9.13
N ARG A 583 27.79 30.36 -9.34
CA ARG A 583 27.37 31.28 -10.41
C ARG A 583 27.55 30.69 -11.81
N GLN A 584 28.47 29.72 -12.00
CA GLN A 584 28.54 28.95 -13.25
C GLN A 584 27.27 28.12 -13.55
N LEU A 585 26.37 27.98 -12.57
CA LEU A 585 25.06 27.35 -12.72
C LEU A 585 23.96 28.36 -13.06
N ASP A 586 24.23 29.67 -13.08
CA ASP A 586 23.26 30.68 -13.54
C ASP A 586 23.06 30.52 -15.05
N LEU A 587 21.82 30.56 -15.52
CA LEU A 587 21.50 30.54 -16.95
C LEU A 587 21.50 31.96 -17.52
N ASP A 588 20.72 32.85 -16.91
CA ASP A 588 20.62 34.26 -17.20
C ASP A 588 20.17 35.02 -15.93
N ARG A 589 19.89 36.33 -16.04
CA ARG A 589 19.50 37.16 -14.89
C ARG A 589 18.17 36.75 -14.25
N ASP A 590 17.23 36.24 -15.05
CA ASP A 590 15.90 35.85 -14.59
C ASP A 590 15.87 34.39 -14.13
N ASN A 591 16.86 33.59 -14.54
CA ASN A 591 17.03 32.17 -14.24
C ASN A 591 18.37 31.89 -13.52
N ALA A 592 18.62 32.63 -12.44
CA ALA A 592 19.79 32.43 -11.60
C ALA A 592 19.65 31.20 -10.70
N TYR A 593 20.77 30.53 -10.41
CA TYR A 593 20.82 29.44 -9.45
C TYR A 593 20.53 29.97 -8.04
N PRO A 594 19.58 29.36 -7.30
CA PRO A 594 18.96 29.98 -6.12
C PRO A 594 19.84 29.98 -4.86
N VAL A 595 21.02 29.36 -4.90
CA VAL A 595 21.92 29.23 -3.76
C VAL A 595 23.23 29.96 -4.01
N SER A 596 23.66 30.74 -3.04
CA SER A 596 24.95 31.45 -2.99
C SER A 596 25.83 30.94 -1.86
N ALA A 597 27.15 31.11 -1.99
CA ALA A 597 28.14 30.74 -0.98
C ALA A 597 27.85 31.36 0.39
N ALA A 598 27.34 32.60 0.42
CA ALA A 598 26.98 33.30 1.66
C ALA A 598 25.93 32.55 2.49
N GLN A 599 25.02 31.81 1.85
CA GLN A 599 23.99 31.02 2.53
C GLN A 599 24.54 29.70 3.11
N LEU A 600 25.71 29.25 2.64
CA LEU A 600 26.26 27.93 2.97
C LEU A 600 27.03 27.90 4.29
N HIS A 601 27.43 29.05 4.85
CA HIS A 601 28.10 29.10 6.16
C HIS A 601 27.27 28.51 7.31
N ARG A 602 25.98 28.28 7.09
CA ARG A 602 25.04 27.69 8.05
C ARG A 602 24.44 26.37 7.56
N VAL A 603 25.13 25.67 6.67
CA VAL A 603 24.63 24.41 6.12
C VAL A 603 24.43 23.36 7.21
N VAL A 604 23.28 22.69 7.15
CA VAL A 604 22.89 21.64 8.08
C VAL A 604 22.95 20.30 7.36
N ALA A 605 23.70 19.33 7.91
CA ALA A 605 23.71 17.96 7.42
C ALA A 605 22.55 17.16 8.05
N LEU A 606 21.71 16.59 7.20
CA LEU A 606 20.54 15.80 7.55
C LEU A 606 20.79 14.31 7.26
N LEU A 607 20.79 13.51 8.33
CA LEU A 607 21.09 12.08 8.29
C LEU A 607 19.86 11.23 8.02
N GLU A 608 19.91 10.42 6.97
CA GLU A 608 18.85 9.44 6.69
C GLU A 608 18.86 8.35 7.77
N ALA A 609 17.72 8.18 8.44
CA ALA A 609 17.53 7.16 9.46
C ALA A 609 16.10 6.63 9.43
N SER A 610 15.72 5.93 8.36
CA SER A 610 14.43 5.24 8.31
C SER A 610 14.30 4.24 9.47
N PRO A 611 13.14 4.19 10.16
CA PRO A 611 12.99 3.36 11.36
C PRO A 611 13.32 1.87 11.16
N ALA A 612 13.02 1.32 9.97
CA ALA A 612 13.36 -0.08 9.64
C ALA A 612 14.87 -0.34 9.73
N TYR A 613 15.70 0.55 9.16
CA TYR A 613 17.16 0.45 9.20
C TYR A 613 17.76 0.72 10.60
N ALA A 614 16.98 1.27 11.53
CA ALA A 614 17.41 1.45 12.92
C ALA A 614 17.02 0.27 13.83
N SER A 615 16.29 -0.73 13.32
CA SER A 615 15.71 -1.79 14.15
C SER A 615 16.69 -2.92 14.47
N ARG A 616 16.52 -3.55 15.65
CA ARG A 616 17.35 -4.69 16.09
C ARG A 616 17.21 -5.87 15.16
N ARG A 617 15.99 -6.12 14.68
CA ARG A 617 15.68 -7.24 13.78
C ARG A 617 16.39 -7.15 12.43
N MET A 618 16.51 -5.94 11.86
CA MET A 618 17.31 -5.76 10.64
C MET A 618 18.80 -5.97 10.89
N ALA A 619 19.33 -5.50 12.02
CA ALA A 619 20.70 -5.78 12.42
C ALA A 619 20.98 -7.29 12.58
N MET A 620 20.00 -8.07 13.04
CA MET A 620 20.12 -9.52 13.14
C MET A 620 20.15 -10.22 11.77
N ILE A 621 19.36 -9.75 10.80
CA ILE A 621 19.42 -10.27 9.42
C ILE A 621 20.77 -9.92 8.80
N GLU A 622 21.18 -8.65 8.86
CA GLU A 622 22.41 -8.17 8.21
C GLU A 622 23.63 -9.01 8.58
N ARG A 623 23.80 -9.31 9.87
CA ARG A 623 24.92 -10.13 10.38
C ARG A 623 24.99 -11.55 9.81
N ARG A 624 23.91 -12.05 9.22
CA ARG A 624 23.86 -13.38 8.58
C ARG A 624 23.95 -13.32 7.05
N LEU A 625 23.87 -12.14 6.46
CA LEU A 625 24.00 -11.94 5.02
C LEU A 625 25.46 -11.74 4.64
N ALA A 626 26.03 -12.69 3.89
CA ALA A 626 27.43 -12.66 3.46
C ALA A 626 27.58 -12.91 1.96
N GLY A 627 28.77 -12.62 1.42
CA GLY A 627 29.13 -12.88 0.03
C GLY A 627 28.18 -12.21 -0.97
N GLN A 628 27.63 -13.01 -1.89
CA GLN A 628 26.67 -12.52 -2.88
C GLN A 628 25.37 -12.01 -2.24
N LYS A 629 24.96 -12.48 -1.06
CA LYS A 629 23.74 -12.03 -0.41
C LYS A 629 23.95 -10.83 0.53
N ARG A 630 25.16 -10.27 0.61
CA ARG A 630 25.44 -9.07 1.43
C ARG A 630 24.53 -7.91 1.01
N VAL A 631 23.82 -7.34 1.98
CA VAL A 631 22.93 -6.17 1.88
C VAL A 631 23.11 -5.38 3.17
N ILE A 632 23.22 -4.06 3.09
CA ILE A 632 23.26 -3.20 4.27
C ILE A 632 21.80 -2.90 4.67
N LEU A 633 21.40 -3.37 5.85
CA LEU A 633 20.06 -3.25 6.43
C LEU A 633 20.06 -2.40 7.71
N THR A 634 21.19 -1.79 8.05
CA THR A 634 21.33 -0.97 9.24
C THR A 634 21.80 0.45 8.91
N CYS A 635 21.46 1.38 9.80
CA CYS A 635 21.99 2.73 9.80
C CYS A 635 22.52 3.07 11.21
N HIS A 636 23.56 3.91 11.25
CA HIS A 636 24.21 4.35 12.49
C HIS A 636 24.43 5.86 12.45
N PRO A 637 23.35 6.67 12.48
CA PRO A 637 23.44 8.11 12.29
C PRO A 637 24.32 8.79 13.36
N ALA A 638 24.37 8.33 14.61
CA ALA A 638 25.29 8.92 15.60
C ALA A 638 26.76 8.75 15.18
N ALA A 639 27.14 7.57 14.70
CA ALA A 639 28.50 7.32 14.22
C ALA A 639 28.81 8.08 12.92
N GLN A 640 27.83 8.24 12.04
CA GLN A 640 27.96 9.09 10.84
C GLN A 640 28.12 10.56 11.23
N ALA A 641 27.38 11.04 12.24
CA ALA A 641 27.52 12.38 12.79
C ALA A 641 28.94 12.61 13.34
N ASP A 642 29.52 11.64 14.06
CA ASP A 642 30.89 11.75 14.57
C ASP A 642 31.92 11.95 13.46
N ARG A 643 31.71 11.35 12.28
CA ARG A 643 32.57 11.56 11.11
C ARG A 643 32.35 12.92 10.48
N LEU A 644 31.10 13.36 10.32
CA LEU A 644 30.76 14.67 9.77
C LEU A 644 31.19 15.85 10.65
N ARG A 645 31.27 15.68 11.98
CA ARG A 645 31.81 16.72 12.87
C ARG A 645 33.29 17.03 12.61
N ARG A 646 33.99 16.19 11.84
CA ARG A 646 35.36 16.45 11.38
C ARG A 646 35.42 17.39 10.17
N CYS A 647 34.28 17.67 9.54
CA CYS A 647 34.14 18.62 8.44
C CYS A 647 33.82 20.01 9.03
N PRO A 648 34.75 20.98 9.00
CA PRO A 648 34.54 22.30 9.61
C PRO A 648 33.41 23.12 8.95
N GLN A 649 33.01 22.75 7.75
CA GLN A 649 31.99 23.42 6.93
C GLN A 649 30.56 23.11 7.41
N VAL A 650 30.36 22.05 8.19
CA VAL A 650 29.03 21.63 8.65
C VAL A 650 28.69 22.32 9.97
N ALA A 651 27.75 23.27 9.92
CA ALA A 651 27.36 24.05 11.09
C ALA A 651 26.55 23.22 12.10
N GLU A 652 25.69 22.33 11.60
CA GLU A 652 24.83 21.51 12.44
C GLU A 652 24.55 20.14 11.79
N ILE A 653 24.32 19.11 12.61
CA ILE A 653 23.96 17.76 12.17
C ILE A 653 22.65 17.35 12.85
N ARG A 654 21.64 16.98 12.06
CA ARG A 654 20.33 16.51 12.53
C ARG A 654 19.94 15.22 11.83
N LEU A 655 18.90 14.54 12.34
CA LEU A 655 18.21 13.54 11.53
C LEU A 655 17.45 14.24 10.40
N TRP A 656 17.42 13.60 9.24
CA TRP A 656 16.58 14.03 8.14
C TRP A 656 15.13 13.68 8.46
N GLY A 657 14.26 14.70 8.43
CA GLY A 657 12.84 14.52 8.75
C GLY A 657 12.06 13.67 7.76
N ARG A 658 12.54 13.55 6.51
CA ARG A 658 11.78 12.97 5.40
C ARG A 658 11.23 11.56 5.64
N PRO A 659 11.99 10.58 6.19
CA PRO A 659 11.46 9.26 6.50
C PRO A 659 10.29 9.27 7.50
N TYR A 660 10.36 10.14 8.50
CA TYR A 660 9.32 10.28 9.52
C TYR A 660 8.10 11.04 8.97
N GLN A 661 8.31 12.05 8.14
CA GLN A 661 7.24 12.77 7.46
C GLN A 661 6.42 11.83 6.56
N ALA A 662 7.09 11.02 5.73
CA ALA A 662 6.43 10.04 4.86
C ALA A 662 5.66 8.99 5.68
N LEU A 663 6.23 8.52 6.80
CA LEU A 663 5.54 7.61 7.71
C LEU A 663 4.30 8.26 8.33
N LEU A 664 4.41 9.46 8.91
CA LEU A 664 3.30 10.17 9.55
C LEU A 664 2.19 10.54 8.55
N GLN A 665 2.54 10.93 7.32
CA GLN A 665 1.58 11.15 6.25
C GLN A 665 0.83 9.85 5.91
N ASN A 666 1.54 8.73 5.77
CA ASN A 666 0.92 7.43 5.53
C ASN A 666 -0.03 7.03 6.68
N ILE A 667 0.35 7.28 7.92
CA ILE A 667 -0.48 7.04 9.11
C ILE A 667 -1.77 7.85 9.05
N ARG A 668 -1.67 9.17 8.85
CA ARG A 668 -2.83 10.07 8.80
C ARG A 668 -3.75 9.77 7.62
N LEU A 669 -3.20 9.52 6.44
CA LEU A 669 -3.99 9.28 5.23
C LEU A 669 -4.67 7.91 5.22
N GLY A 670 -4.10 6.90 5.87
CA GLY A 670 -4.69 5.58 6.07
C GLY A 670 -5.25 4.96 4.77
N VAL A 671 -6.58 4.84 4.69
CA VAL A 671 -7.27 4.25 3.52
C VAL A 671 -7.01 5.05 2.23
N ALA A 672 -6.92 6.38 2.29
CA ALA A 672 -6.62 7.19 1.11
C ALA A 672 -5.22 6.85 0.56
N ARG A 673 -4.24 6.64 1.45
CA ARG A 673 -2.90 6.21 1.06
C ARG A 673 -2.87 4.80 0.48
N ALA A 674 -3.65 3.89 1.06
CA ALA A 674 -3.78 2.52 0.54
C ALA A 674 -4.39 2.52 -0.88
N ARG A 675 -5.42 3.33 -1.13
CA ARG A 675 -6.04 3.49 -2.46
C ARG A 675 -5.07 4.07 -3.47
N TRP A 676 -4.33 5.12 -3.12
CA TRP A 676 -3.30 5.67 -4.01
C TRP A 676 -2.27 4.61 -4.39
N LEU A 677 -1.79 3.83 -3.41
CA LEU A 677 -0.80 2.79 -3.66
C LEU A 677 -1.36 1.68 -4.57
N GLU A 678 -2.62 1.28 -4.34
CA GLU A 678 -3.30 0.31 -5.18
C GLU A 678 -3.37 0.81 -6.63
N THR A 679 -3.80 2.06 -6.85
CA THR A 679 -3.89 2.65 -8.18
C THR A 679 -2.51 2.77 -8.83
N ALA A 680 -1.53 3.36 -8.15
CA ALA A 680 -0.18 3.59 -8.69
C ALA A 680 0.54 2.29 -9.05
N THR A 681 0.33 1.21 -8.29
CA THR A 681 0.98 -0.08 -8.53
C THR A 681 0.15 -1.04 -9.39
N ARG A 682 -1.06 -0.66 -9.79
CA ARG A 682 -1.97 -1.53 -10.55
C ARG A 682 -1.33 -2.05 -11.85
N PRO A 683 -0.70 -1.23 -12.71
CA PRO A 683 -0.06 -1.72 -13.95
C PRO A 683 1.05 -2.76 -13.71
N PHE A 684 1.69 -2.74 -12.54
CA PHE A 684 2.79 -3.65 -12.19
C PHE A 684 2.31 -5.00 -11.66
N ARG A 685 1.04 -5.08 -11.26
CA ARG A 685 0.47 -6.25 -10.58
C ARG A 685 -0.61 -6.93 -11.40
N THR A 686 -1.12 -6.28 -12.44
CA THR A 686 -2.10 -6.87 -13.35
C THR A 686 -1.47 -8.02 -14.12
N ALA A 687 -2.07 -9.19 -13.97
CA ALA A 687 -1.65 -10.39 -14.69
C ALA A 687 -2.22 -10.39 -16.11
N ILE A 688 -1.36 -10.56 -17.10
CA ILE A 688 -1.64 -10.74 -18.52
C ILE A 688 -1.05 -12.12 -18.89
N GLY A 689 -1.90 -13.03 -19.38
CA GLY A 689 -1.46 -14.40 -19.68
C GLY A 689 -0.91 -15.16 -18.46
N GLY A 690 -1.44 -14.86 -17.26
CA GLY A 690 -1.00 -15.46 -15.99
C GLY A 690 0.22 -14.79 -15.34
N THR A 691 0.89 -13.85 -16.00
CA THR A 691 2.09 -13.19 -15.45
C THR A 691 1.89 -11.69 -15.32
N ALA A 692 2.58 -11.00 -14.41
CA ALA A 692 2.57 -9.54 -14.33
C ALA A 692 3.82 -8.96 -15.03
N PRO A 693 3.81 -8.82 -16.37
CA PRO A 693 5.03 -8.58 -17.15
C PRO A 693 5.71 -7.26 -16.79
N LEU A 694 4.96 -6.18 -16.59
CA LEU A 694 5.56 -4.89 -16.23
C LEU A 694 6.31 -4.96 -14.89
N GLY A 695 5.69 -5.54 -13.86
CA GLY A 695 6.29 -5.71 -12.54
C GLY A 695 7.55 -6.56 -12.59
N ARG A 696 7.50 -7.71 -13.27
CA ARG A 696 8.67 -8.59 -13.44
C ARG A 696 9.80 -7.90 -14.21
N GLY A 697 9.46 -7.23 -15.31
CA GLY A 697 10.40 -6.44 -16.10
C GLY A 697 11.10 -5.37 -15.25
N ARG A 698 10.34 -4.66 -14.39
CA ARG A 698 10.90 -3.63 -13.50
C ARG A 698 11.84 -4.21 -12.46
N VAL A 699 11.48 -5.32 -11.81
CA VAL A 699 12.38 -5.96 -10.84
C VAL A 699 13.66 -6.48 -11.50
N LEU A 700 13.56 -7.08 -12.69
CA LEU A 700 14.74 -7.55 -13.45
C LEU A 700 15.62 -6.40 -13.93
N HIS A 701 15.02 -5.27 -14.31
CA HIS A 701 15.75 -4.03 -14.64
C HIS A 701 16.54 -3.55 -13.41
N LEU A 702 15.91 -3.44 -12.24
CA LEU A 702 16.62 -3.06 -11.00
C LEU A 702 17.72 -4.07 -10.63
N LYS A 703 17.58 -5.34 -11.03
CA LYS A 703 18.61 -6.37 -10.89
C LYS A 703 19.79 -6.25 -11.86
N GLY A 704 19.67 -5.44 -12.92
CA GLY A 704 20.66 -5.37 -13.99
C GLY A 704 20.60 -6.57 -14.96
N ARG A 705 19.49 -7.33 -14.97
CA ARG A 705 19.30 -8.49 -15.86
C ARG A 705 18.56 -8.09 -17.12
N PHE A 706 19.28 -7.60 -18.12
CA PHE A 706 18.67 -6.97 -19.29
C PHE A 706 18.33 -7.92 -20.45
N HIS A 707 19.11 -8.99 -20.67
CA HIS A 707 18.96 -9.88 -21.83
C HIS A 707 19.01 -11.38 -21.49
N GLU A 708 19.59 -11.80 -20.37
CA GLU A 708 19.63 -13.21 -19.96
C GLU A 708 18.24 -13.68 -19.51
N SER A 709 17.60 -14.57 -20.28
CA SER A 709 16.26 -15.04 -19.95
C SER A 709 16.22 -15.75 -18.58
N PRO A 710 15.25 -15.44 -17.70
CA PRO A 710 14.26 -14.37 -17.81
C PRO A 710 14.89 -12.97 -17.73
N SER A 711 14.54 -12.08 -18.68
CA SER A 711 15.17 -10.76 -18.81
C SER A 711 14.19 -9.59 -18.72
N ALA A 712 14.69 -8.40 -18.33
CA ALA A 712 13.88 -7.19 -18.27
C ALA A 712 13.27 -6.83 -19.65
N SER A 713 14.07 -6.94 -20.72
CA SER A 713 13.61 -6.63 -22.08
C SER A 713 12.47 -7.54 -22.51
N GLU A 714 12.60 -8.85 -22.26
CA GLU A 714 11.59 -9.86 -22.58
C GLU A 714 10.24 -9.51 -21.94
N PHE A 715 10.23 -9.25 -20.63
CA PHE A 715 9.00 -8.92 -19.91
C PHE A 715 8.43 -7.54 -20.28
N TYR A 716 9.28 -6.54 -20.57
CA TYR A 716 8.77 -5.28 -21.09
C TYR A 716 8.14 -5.42 -22.49
N GLN A 717 8.68 -6.28 -23.37
CA GLN A 717 8.00 -6.54 -24.64
C GLN A 717 6.64 -7.21 -24.43
N GLN A 718 6.55 -8.17 -23.50
CA GLN A 718 5.27 -8.80 -23.14
C GLN A 718 4.25 -7.79 -22.59
N ALA A 719 4.69 -6.78 -21.84
CA ALA A 719 3.84 -5.71 -21.34
C ALA A 719 3.34 -4.75 -22.45
N ARG A 720 3.99 -4.75 -23.64
CA ARG A 720 3.62 -3.89 -24.78
C ARG A 720 2.63 -4.57 -25.71
N ILE A 721 1.46 -4.95 -25.19
CA ILE A 721 0.37 -5.56 -25.97
C ILE A 721 0.04 -4.69 -27.21
N PRO A 722 -0.01 -5.27 -28.43
CA PRO A 722 -0.37 -4.53 -29.64
C PRO A 722 -1.77 -3.89 -29.57
N ASN A 723 -1.94 -2.71 -30.16
CA ASN A 723 -3.23 -1.99 -30.13
C ASN A 723 -4.39 -2.81 -30.71
N ARG A 724 -4.13 -3.67 -31.71
CA ARG A 724 -5.13 -4.56 -32.29
C ARG A 724 -5.73 -5.52 -31.25
N GLU A 725 -4.88 -6.06 -30.37
CA GLU A 725 -5.28 -6.98 -29.32
C GLU A 725 -5.94 -6.24 -28.16
N LEU A 726 -5.43 -5.06 -27.77
CA LEU A 726 -6.06 -4.20 -26.76
C LEU A 726 -7.49 -3.79 -27.13
N ASN A 727 -7.78 -3.66 -28.43
CA ASN A 727 -9.11 -3.33 -28.95
C ASN A 727 -10.06 -4.54 -29.03
N HIS A 728 -9.60 -5.75 -28.72
CA HIS A 728 -10.44 -6.94 -28.72
C HIS A 728 -11.54 -6.84 -27.63
N PRO A 729 -12.75 -7.38 -27.85
CA PRO A 729 -13.85 -7.31 -26.87
C PRO A 729 -13.56 -7.94 -25.51
N GLU A 730 -12.63 -8.90 -25.45
CA GLU A 730 -12.18 -9.51 -24.18
C GLU A 730 -11.44 -8.53 -23.26
N PHE A 731 -10.87 -7.45 -23.81
CA PHE A 731 -10.33 -6.36 -23.02
C PHE A 731 -11.43 -5.36 -22.71
N ASP A 732 -12.02 -5.52 -21.52
CA ASP A 732 -12.91 -4.49 -20.99
C ASP A 732 -12.20 -3.13 -20.87
N ARG A 733 -12.98 -2.07 -20.68
CA ARG A 733 -12.47 -0.69 -20.64
C ARG A 733 -11.39 -0.51 -19.56
N GLN A 734 -11.56 -1.11 -18.40
CA GLN A 734 -10.65 -0.92 -17.26
C GLN A 734 -9.34 -1.67 -17.48
N LEU A 735 -9.41 -2.93 -17.91
CA LEU A 735 -8.24 -3.75 -18.23
C LEU A 735 -7.45 -3.12 -19.39
N ARG A 736 -8.14 -2.66 -20.44
CA ARG A 736 -7.53 -1.94 -21.56
C ARG A 736 -6.72 -0.74 -21.09
N GLN A 737 -7.29 0.10 -20.23
CA GLN A 737 -6.59 1.27 -19.69
C GLN A 737 -5.31 0.88 -18.94
N ILE A 738 -5.39 -0.13 -18.08
CA ILE A 738 -4.24 -0.60 -17.32
C ILE A 738 -3.14 -1.14 -18.25
N CYS A 739 -3.50 -1.88 -19.29
CA CYS A 739 -2.54 -2.40 -20.26
C CYS A 739 -1.94 -1.30 -21.15
N VAL A 740 -2.68 -0.24 -21.47
CA VAL A 740 -2.15 0.94 -22.17
C VAL A 740 -1.11 1.66 -21.30
N GLU A 741 -1.42 1.89 -20.02
CA GLU A 741 -0.46 2.46 -19.05
C GLU A 741 0.78 1.57 -18.93
N ALA A 742 0.60 0.24 -18.80
CA ALA A 742 1.72 -0.70 -18.74
C ALA A 742 2.59 -0.68 -20.01
N LYS A 743 1.97 -0.59 -21.20
CA LYS A 743 2.67 -0.44 -22.47
C LYS A 743 3.50 0.85 -22.51
N GLN A 744 2.98 1.98 -22.02
CA GLN A 744 3.71 3.24 -21.96
C GLN A 744 4.94 3.16 -21.04
N HIS A 745 4.77 2.63 -19.82
CA HIS A 745 5.88 2.41 -18.89
C HIS A 745 6.96 1.48 -19.50
N ALA A 746 6.54 0.38 -20.11
CA ALA A 746 7.44 -0.59 -20.74
C ALA A 746 8.20 0.01 -21.94
N SER A 747 7.54 0.83 -22.78
CA SER A 747 8.21 1.54 -23.88
C SER A 747 9.33 2.45 -23.37
N TYR A 748 9.07 3.23 -22.32
CA TYR A 748 10.06 4.12 -21.73
C TYR A 748 11.26 3.34 -21.16
N TRP A 749 11.00 2.30 -20.37
CA TRP A 749 12.08 1.51 -19.77
C TRP A 749 12.84 0.64 -20.76
N LEU A 750 12.24 0.21 -21.87
CA LEU A 750 13.00 -0.41 -22.97
C LEU A 750 13.99 0.57 -23.60
N GLY A 751 13.64 1.85 -23.68
CA GLY A 751 14.57 2.91 -24.07
C GLY A 751 15.76 3.00 -23.12
N LEU A 752 15.52 3.01 -21.80
CA LEU A 752 16.59 3.02 -20.79
C LEU A 752 17.45 1.76 -20.83
N VAL A 753 16.84 0.57 -20.96
CA VAL A 753 17.57 -0.69 -21.10
C VAL A 753 18.46 -0.68 -22.35
N ALA A 754 17.96 -0.14 -23.47
CA ALA A 754 18.77 0.02 -24.68
C ALA A 754 19.95 0.99 -24.47
N MET A 755 19.79 2.04 -23.65
CA MET A 755 20.92 2.90 -23.27
C MET A 755 21.97 2.16 -22.44
N GLU A 756 21.57 1.36 -21.45
CA GLU A 756 22.50 0.55 -20.65
C GLU A 756 23.31 -0.43 -21.52
N GLN A 757 22.70 -0.92 -22.59
CA GLN A 757 23.33 -1.77 -23.60
C GLN A 757 24.17 -0.99 -24.63
N ARG A 758 24.24 0.34 -24.52
CA ARG A 758 24.85 1.25 -25.50
C ARG A 758 24.25 1.14 -26.92
N ASN A 759 23.04 0.60 -27.03
CA ASN A 759 22.28 0.57 -28.28
C ASN A 759 21.47 1.86 -28.41
N TYR A 760 22.16 2.97 -28.65
CA TYR A 760 21.55 4.31 -28.70
C TYR A 760 20.54 4.47 -29.83
N ARG A 761 20.71 3.74 -30.95
CA ARG A 761 19.72 3.73 -32.05
C ARG A 761 18.37 3.19 -31.56
N SER A 762 18.37 2.04 -30.89
CA SER A 762 17.13 1.49 -30.34
C SER A 762 16.60 2.35 -29.18
N ALA A 763 17.48 2.91 -28.34
CA ALA A 763 17.06 3.81 -27.28
C ALA A 763 16.26 5.01 -27.84
N LEU A 764 16.78 5.66 -28.87
CA LEU A 764 16.10 6.78 -29.53
C LEU A 764 14.78 6.35 -30.20
N ASP A 765 14.70 5.16 -30.81
CA ASP A 765 13.42 4.65 -31.34
C ASP A 765 12.36 4.52 -30.24
N TYR A 766 12.71 3.94 -29.09
CA TYR A 766 11.79 3.82 -27.96
C TYR A 766 11.36 5.18 -27.41
N LEU A 767 12.32 6.04 -27.08
CA LEU A 767 12.05 7.32 -26.42
C LEU A 767 11.28 8.28 -27.34
N LEU A 768 11.66 8.38 -28.62
CA LEU A 768 11.06 9.34 -29.55
C LEU A 768 9.78 8.80 -30.19
N ASN A 769 9.81 7.58 -30.73
CA ASN A 769 8.69 7.07 -31.52
C ASN A 769 7.64 6.35 -30.65
N ARG A 770 8.08 5.58 -29.64
CA ARG A 770 7.17 4.72 -28.85
C ARG A 770 6.73 5.32 -27.52
N VAL A 771 7.33 6.44 -27.12
CA VAL A 771 6.92 7.24 -25.95
C VAL A 771 6.40 8.60 -26.41
N LEU A 772 7.27 9.49 -26.91
CA LEU A 772 6.88 10.88 -27.21
C LEU A 772 5.86 11.00 -28.34
N ARG A 773 6.04 10.27 -29.45
CA ARG A 773 5.11 10.32 -30.58
C ARG A 773 3.81 9.55 -30.31
N GLU A 774 3.88 8.38 -29.66
CA GLU A 774 2.70 7.58 -29.32
C GLU A 774 1.84 8.22 -28.22
N THR A 775 2.45 8.91 -27.26
CA THR A 775 1.74 9.60 -26.17
C THR A 775 2.39 10.97 -25.91
N PRO A 776 2.09 11.97 -26.76
CA PRO A 776 2.53 13.34 -26.52
C PRO A 776 2.02 13.84 -25.17
N ASN A 777 2.86 14.53 -24.40
CA ASN A 777 2.56 14.98 -23.03
C ASN A 777 2.13 13.85 -22.08
N GLY A 778 2.65 12.64 -22.31
CA GLY A 778 2.44 11.50 -21.44
C GLY A 778 3.24 11.58 -20.13
N PRO A 779 3.09 10.58 -19.24
CA PRO A 779 3.75 10.58 -17.93
C PRO A 779 5.28 10.55 -18.01
N TRP A 780 5.85 10.17 -19.16
CA TRP A 780 7.29 10.02 -19.37
C TRP A 780 7.92 11.09 -20.27
N THR A 781 7.20 12.16 -20.59
CA THR A 781 7.67 13.18 -21.54
C THR A 781 9.01 13.77 -21.13
N HIS A 782 9.12 14.25 -19.88
CA HIS A 782 10.34 14.90 -19.38
C HIS A 782 11.54 13.96 -19.35
N GLY A 783 11.33 12.72 -18.87
CA GLY A 783 12.35 11.70 -18.83
C GLY A 783 12.75 11.23 -20.23
N ALA A 784 11.84 11.21 -21.20
CA ALA A 784 12.14 10.79 -22.56
C ALA A 784 12.98 11.81 -23.32
N TYR A 785 12.67 13.11 -23.22
CA TYR A 785 13.49 14.17 -23.81
C TYR A 785 14.89 14.20 -23.20
N TYR A 786 14.99 14.18 -21.86
CA TYR A 786 16.29 14.16 -21.19
C TYR A 786 17.14 12.95 -21.62
N ASN A 787 16.57 11.74 -21.59
CA ASN A 787 17.33 10.54 -21.96
C ASN A 787 17.61 10.45 -23.47
N ALA A 788 16.79 11.05 -24.34
CA ALA A 788 17.13 11.20 -25.76
C ALA A 788 18.35 12.10 -25.94
N GLY A 789 18.41 13.22 -25.22
CA GLY A 789 19.61 14.07 -25.13
C GLY A 789 20.84 13.28 -24.68
N ARG A 790 20.73 12.52 -23.57
CA ARG A 790 21.81 11.67 -23.06
C ARG A 790 22.25 10.58 -24.05
N ALA A 791 21.31 9.97 -24.78
CA ALA A 791 21.64 8.98 -25.82
C ALA A 791 22.36 9.63 -27.02
N CYS A 792 21.96 10.84 -27.42
CA CYS A 792 22.64 11.60 -28.46
C CYS A 792 24.07 11.98 -28.02
N GLU A 793 24.26 12.47 -26.79
CA GLU A 793 25.60 12.75 -26.24
C GLU A 793 26.51 11.52 -26.29
N ALA A 794 26.03 10.39 -25.77
CA ALA A 794 26.82 9.16 -25.70
C ALA A 794 27.09 8.51 -27.07
N SER A 795 26.40 8.98 -28.11
CA SER A 795 26.65 8.60 -29.51
C SER A 795 27.45 9.65 -30.29
N GLY A 796 27.98 10.70 -29.62
CA GLY A 796 28.76 11.77 -30.25
C GLY A 796 27.93 12.78 -31.06
N LYS A 797 26.60 12.77 -30.94
CA LYS A 797 25.68 13.64 -31.70
C LYS A 797 25.34 14.89 -30.91
N SER A 798 26.35 15.71 -30.60
CA SER A 798 26.23 16.85 -29.68
C SER A 798 25.16 17.87 -30.11
N GLN A 799 25.02 18.17 -31.40
CA GLN A 799 23.98 19.08 -31.90
C GLN A 799 22.57 18.57 -31.58
N GLN A 800 22.29 17.30 -31.85
CA GLN A 800 20.98 16.70 -31.54
C GLN A 800 20.74 16.62 -30.04
N ALA A 801 21.78 16.34 -29.25
CA ALA A 801 21.67 16.35 -27.80
C ALA A 801 21.23 17.71 -27.26
N ILE A 802 21.89 18.78 -27.74
CA ILE A 802 21.54 20.16 -27.42
C ILE A 802 20.07 20.42 -27.75
N GLU A 803 19.62 20.10 -28.97
CA GLU A 803 18.23 20.28 -29.38
C GLU A 803 17.24 19.59 -28.42
N TYR A 804 17.46 18.33 -28.05
CA TYR A 804 16.57 17.62 -27.14
C TYR A 804 16.51 18.22 -25.73
N TYR A 805 17.59 18.83 -25.24
CA TYR A 805 17.57 19.54 -23.96
C TYR A 805 16.77 20.84 -23.98
N PHE A 806 16.64 21.48 -25.15
CA PHE A 806 15.86 22.70 -25.32
C PHE A 806 14.37 22.45 -25.50
N LEU A 807 13.97 21.27 -26.02
CA LEU A 807 12.59 21.02 -26.46
C LEU A 807 11.53 20.99 -25.34
N ASP A 808 11.92 20.69 -24.10
CA ASP A 808 10.99 20.51 -22.98
C ASP A 808 11.16 21.59 -21.91
N ASN A 809 10.69 22.79 -22.22
CA ASN A 809 10.78 23.97 -21.33
C ASN A 809 9.83 23.93 -20.12
N LEU A 810 8.94 22.94 -20.05
CA LEU A 810 8.07 22.69 -18.90
C LEU A 810 8.65 21.65 -17.94
N ALA A 811 9.77 21.02 -18.30
CA ALA A 811 10.41 20.02 -17.45
C ALA A 811 10.81 20.64 -16.10
N PRO A 812 10.50 19.98 -14.96
CA PRO A 812 10.98 20.40 -13.65
C PRO A 812 12.52 20.52 -13.57
N GLY A 813 13.23 19.72 -14.38
CA GLY A 813 14.70 19.74 -14.49
C GLY A 813 15.24 20.59 -15.64
N TYR A 814 14.44 21.47 -16.25
CA TYR A 814 14.83 22.23 -17.45
C TYR A 814 16.10 23.05 -17.23
N HIS A 815 16.29 23.62 -16.04
CA HIS A 815 17.50 24.36 -15.68
C HIS A 815 18.77 23.52 -15.89
N GLY A 816 18.78 22.28 -15.38
CA GLY A 816 19.90 21.36 -15.54
C GLY A 816 20.11 20.93 -17.00
N ASN A 817 19.04 20.75 -17.77
CA ASN A 817 19.10 20.43 -19.19
C ASN A 817 19.82 21.55 -19.97
N LEU A 818 19.47 22.81 -19.69
CA LEU A 818 20.08 23.96 -20.35
C LEU A 818 21.55 24.14 -19.96
N LEU A 819 21.92 23.88 -18.71
CA LEU A 819 23.33 23.87 -18.30
C LEU A 819 24.14 22.83 -19.09
N ARG A 820 23.59 21.63 -19.21
CA ARG A 820 24.23 20.54 -19.96
C ARG A 820 24.38 20.89 -21.44
N ALA A 821 23.32 21.43 -22.06
CA ALA A 821 23.36 21.93 -23.43
C ALA A 821 24.41 23.04 -23.63
N ARG A 822 24.51 23.97 -22.67
CA ARG A 822 25.49 25.06 -22.71
C ARG A 822 26.93 24.56 -22.71
N TRP A 823 27.25 23.63 -21.81
CA TRP A 823 28.59 23.07 -21.71
C TRP A 823 28.95 22.20 -22.92
N LEU A 824 28.01 21.42 -23.44
CA LEU A 824 28.22 20.69 -24.68
C LEU A 824 28.53 21.62 -25.85
N ALA A 825 27.77 22.70 -26.01
CA ALA A 825 27.98 23.65 -27.09
C ALA A 825 29.37 24.29 -27.03
N SER A 826 29.80 24.71 -25.83
CA SER A 826 31.12 25.32 -25.66
C SER A 826 32.26 24.33 -25.88
N LEU A 827 32.15 23.11 -25.36
CA LEU A 827 33.23 22.12 -25.43
C LEU A 827 33.32 21.39 -26.77
N ALA A 828 32.18 21.16 -27.43
CA ALA A 828 32.13 20.52 -28.74
C ALA A 828 32.26 21.52 -29.90
N SER A 829 32.40 22.83 -29.61
CA SER A 829 32.42 23.91 -30.61
C SER A 829 31.18 23.91 -31.53
N VAL A 830 30.02 23.66 -30.94
CA VAL A 830 28.73 23.57 -31.63
C VAL A 830 27.92 24.84 -31.36
N ALA A 831 27.25 25.40 -32.38
CA ALA A 831 26.42 26.58 -32.21
C ALA A 831 25.20 26.28 -31.32
N GLN A 832 24.94 27.12 -30.30
CA GLN A 832 23.72 27.01 -29.52
C GLN A 832 22.51 27.44 -30.36
N PRO A 833 21.36 26.76 -30.29
CA PRO A 833 20.11 27.30 -30.79
C PRO A 833 19.79 28.61 -30.04
N PRO A 834 19.09 29.57 -30.67
CA PRO A 834 18.78 30.84 -30.03
C PRO A 834 17.94 30.60 -28.77
N THR A 835 18.56 30.84 -27.62
CA THR A 835 17.85 31.00 -26.35
C THR A 835 16.86 32.15 -26.54
N THR A 836 15.60 31.98 -26.14
CA THR A 836 14.61 33.07 -26.14
C THR A 836 15.03 34.16 -25.18
N ALA A 837 15.94 35.03 -25.62
CA ALA A 837 16.24 36.31 -25.02
C ALA A 837 15.26 37.34 -25.60
N ALA A 838 14.42 37.89 -24.72
CA ALA A 838 13.57 39.02 -25.05
C ALA A 838 14.41 40.26 -25.38
N GLY A 839 14.08 40.94 -26.49
CA GLY A 839 14.66 42.23 -26.84
C GLY A 839 14.43 42.64 -28.28
N ALA A 840 13.23 43.15 -28.61
CA ALA A 840 13.02 44.01 -29.78
C ALA A 840 11.87 45.00 -29.53
N SER A 841 12.27 46.23 -29.25
CA SER A 841 11.63 47.55 -29.45
C SER A 841 10.12 47.73 -29.30
N GLU A 842 9.78 48.62 -28.38
CA GLU A 842 8.56 49.43 -28.36
C GLU A 842 8.30 50.08 -29.73
N GLY A 843 7.08 49.91 -30.24
CA GLY A 843 6.59 50.62 -31.41
C GLY A 843 5.34 49.96 -31.98
N GLU A 844 4.19 50.62 -31.77
CA GLU A 844 2.94 50.44 -32.50
C GLU A 844 1.90 49.45 -31.93
N LYS A 845 0.83 50.00 -31.32
CA LYS A 845 -0.41 49.29 -30.99
C LYS A 845 -1.22 49.02 -32.25
N PRO A 846 -1.88 47.84 -32.35
CA PRO A 846 -3.27 47.83 -32.77
C PRO A 846 -4.21 46.97 -31.89
N THR A 847 -5.47 47.38 -31.96
CA THR A 847 -6.74 47.06 -31.27
C THR A 847 -7.15 45.56 -31.34
N PRO A 848 -8.01 45.04 -30.44
CA PRO A 848 -8.17 43.61 -30.20
C PRO A 848 -9.19 42.97 -31.16
N THR A 849 -8.81 41.88 -31.80
CA THR A 849 -9.74 41.05 -32.56
C THR A 849 -9.55 39.57 -32.23
N THR A 850 -10.56 38.99 -31.57
CA THR A 850 -10.98 37.58 -31.54
C THR A 850 -9.92 36.48 -31.70
N ARG A 851 -9.63 35.79 -30.58
CA ARG A 851 -8.94 34.50 -30.48
C ARG A 851 -9.60 33.42 -31.35
N LYS A 852 -8.83 32.81 -32.26
CA LYS A 852 -8.95 31.41 -32.68
C LYS A 852 -7.67 30.66 -32.23
N PRO A 853 -7.75 29.36 -31.91
CA PRO A 853 -6.62 28.60 -31.37
C PRO A 853 -5.61 28.24 -32.48
N SER A 854 -4.36 28.66 -32.31
CA SER A 854 -3.28 28.44 -33.27
C SER A 854 -2.37 27.28 -32.83
N GLN A 855 -2.41 26.22 -33.64
CA GLN A 855 -1.30 25.45 -34.23
C GLN A 855 -0.16 24.91 -33.34
N GLU A 856 -0.03 23.58 -33.39
CA GLU A 856 1.08 22.73 -32.95
C GLU A 856 2.43 23.14 -33.59
N PRO A 857 3.57 23.00 -32.88
CA PRO A 857 4.88 23.11 -33.49
C PRO A 857 5.15 21.88 -34.38
N ILE A 858 5.32 22.13 -35.67
CA ILE A 858 5.75 21.13 -36.67
C ILE A 858 7.23 20.80 -36.41
N LEU A 859 7.52 19.53 -36.12
CA LEU A 859 8.89 18.98 -36.06
C LEU A 859 9.63 19.23 -37.39
N PRO A 860 10.89 19.70 -37.40
CA PRO A 860 11.67 19.80 -38.63
C PRO A 860 11.93 18.39 -39.20
N GLY A 861 11.43 18.12 -40.41
CA GLY A 861 11.87 16.98 -41.23
C GLY A 861 10.92 15.79 -41.39
N LEU A 862 9.65 15.85 -40.98
CA LEU A 862 8.69 14.75 -41.21
C LEU A 862 7.33 15.28 -41.67
N LYS A 863 6.95 15.02 -42.94
CA LYS A 863 5.60 15.29 -43.45
C LYS A 863 4.59 14.32 -42.82
N ALA A 864 3.45 14.84 -42.37
CA ALA A 864 2.31 14.05 -41.87
C ALA A 864 1.64 13.23 -42.99
N PRO A 865 1.12 12.02 -42.74
CA PRO A 865 0.45 11.22 -43.76
C PRO A 865 -1.02 11.64 -43.95
N GLY A 866 -1.37 12.02 -45.18
CA GLY A 866 -2.74 12.06 -45.68
C GLY A 866 -3.22 10.66 -46.07
N ARG A 867 -4.53 10.43 -45.96
CA ARG A 867 -5.23 9.16 -46.23
C ARG A 867 -5.24 8.78 -47.73
N SER A 868 -5.00 7.48 -47.96
CA SER A 868 -5.51 6.57 -49.02
C SER A 868 -5.72 7.09 -50.44
N GLU A 869 -4.95 6.55 -51.39
CA GLU A 869 -5.39 5.75 -52.55
C GLU A 869 -4.18 5.40 -53.44
N GLU A 870 -3.98 4.11 -53.77
CA GLU A 870 -3.13 3.62 -54.87
C GLU A 870 -3.92 3.77 -56.20
N PRO A 871 -3.30 4.00 -57.39
CA PRO A 871 -2.27 3.12 -57.96
C PRO A 871 -1.16 3.74 -58.88
N GLU A 872 -0.19 2.86 -59.20
CA GLU A 872 0.77 2.78 -60.32
C GLU A 872 1.85 3.86 -60.63
N ILE A 873 3.11 3.42 -60.44
CA ILE A 873 4.33 3.54 -61.29
C ILE A 873 4.94 4.95 -61.53
N ILE A 874 6.18 5.14 -61.02
CA ILE A 874 7.48 5.38 -61.71
C ILE A 874 8.46 5.97 -60.67
N LEU A 875 9.52 5.24 -60.33
CA LEU A 875 10.68 5.77 -59.61
C LEU A 875 11.79 6.12 -60.62
N PRO A 876 12.41 7.31 -60.55
CA PRO A 876 13.74 7.52 -61.09
C PRO A 876 14.78 7.63 -59.96
N GLY A 877 15.66 6.62 -59.93
CA GLY A 877 17.12 6.74 -59.82
C GLY A 877 17.74 7.42 -58.60
N LEU A 878 18.34 6.61 -57.73
CA LEU A 878 19.65 6.92 -57.12
C LEU A 878 20.47 5.62 -57.06
N ASP A 879 21.55 5.60 -57.85
CA ASP A 879 22.50 4.50 -58.05
C ASP A 879 23.24 4.11 -56.77
N PHE A 880 23.43 2.81 -56.58
CA PHE A 880 24.43 2.25 -55.67
C PHE A 880 25.30 1.26 -56.44
N ASP A 881 26.55 1.64 -56.67
CA ASP A 881 27.61 0.74 -57.13
C ASP A 881 27.94 -0.27 -56.01
N THR A 882 27.89 -1.54 -56.37
CA THR A 882 28.26 -2.70 -55.57
C THR A 882 29.68 -3.15 -55.89
N ALA A 883 30.49 -3.48 -54.87
CA ALA A 883 31.66 -4.34 -55.01
C ALA A 883 31.72 -5.40 -53.90
N GLU A 884 31.44 -6.63 -54.33
CA GLU A 884 32.05 -7.93 -53.98
C GLU A 884 32.01 -8.49 -52.54
N GLU A 885 31.17 -9.52 -52.36
CA GLU A 885 31.36 -10.63 -51.42
C GLU A 885 32.31 -11.69 -52.02
N PRO A 886 33.00 -12.49 -51.19
CA PRO A 886 33.30 -13.87 -51.52
C PRO A 886 32.47 -14.84 -50.64
N GLY A 887 31.87 -15.83 -51.33
CA GLY A 887 30.95 -16.82 -50.79
C GLY A 887 31.54 -17.90 -49.86
N PRO A 888 30.72 -18.89 -49.47
CA PRO A 888 31.00 -19.79 -48.35
C PRO A 888 31.77 -21.06 -48.78
N PRO A 889 32.27 -21.83 -47.80
CA PRO A 889 32.26 -23.27 -47.99
C PRO A 889 31.63 -24.05 -46.83
N SER A 890 30.92 -25.08 -47.27
CA SER A 890 30.48 -26.30 -46.61
C SER A 890 31.53 -27.00 -45.73
N ARG A 891 31.17 -27.33 -44.48
CA ARG A 891 30.86 -28.68 -43.95
C ARG A 891 30.64 -28.61 -42.44
#